data_AF-W7Y4M8-F1
#
_entry.id   AF-W7Y4M8-F1
#
_cell.length_a   1.000
_cell.length_b   1.000
_cell.length_c   1.000
_cell.angle_alpha   90.00
_cell.angle_beta   90.00
_cell.angle_gamma   90.00
#
_symmetry.space_group_name_H-M   'P 1'
#
loop_
_entity.id
_entity.type
_entity.pdbx_description
1 polymer ?
#
loop_
_entity_poly.entity_id
_entity_poly.type
_entity_poly.pdbx_seq_one_letter_code
_entity_poly.pdbx_strand_id
1 'polypeptide(L)'
;MTNFISNTKGDGDENKHFAKLSAETALKIAIPISLPANMPVKSTGCSNYVSIMEQVEVAELELVISDRNTQLPKYYKSGFYTFESTEEDQSRLTEFNKLIGGCAQIGDKVKLVEEFDGTDYRRVIYMPSQKGLRFWVEKVKLEDKILTYNLPEEEQVGPLRLPDEYDEYDEYIGGSVFGTSRYFQFIEDGNAIEEKPTEEKTYLILNTPLSEVNILNPIDYQDVSIESDIIVDTKTATHYHDDEEKEWLLIDHKDIGANGAPVNYKGLIKEEELTDRFSAYDWAKFGFEIKDAGAEYIYNFDEKSDFFNEICELVDQDENGILEPYELQRALNSHYTAHKLSQLVCKHHSEWAYGGQYLSSLMNQVTGVFDEGIKLESDDTRKQALEELKTERLDAFEAKVCQLYYWQDINIPALESKPINFVEGAFTTQQTTGKYLKFEDSSWVSKTDSSNESPVDLVAFPIDNPVVYHFHPVAFVEQMRRINGGFYYEIYHTGEIICNGDIEKAKEVSFIYYDKNGGKHELGTYKLVEVPDFESGKTKKPTANLNNYEVRSGTYNRKKKTIWYKKKNKKFKAVNIKENFTGSHYVYTKDDFVLKFKSISNRPYARPECFAALLGAIADTGYEDIKINGFTSKDGTSFPSVSHPGGINVDISNLDNADFKTADGGIKIANSNYSRERTRTLANSMIKFRYYRIRTSDVELCKYGANASKWDCTNKEKPCRYITGHEDHLHCEGFNNK
;
A
#
# COMPACT_ATOMS: atom_id res chain seq x y z
N MET A 1 34.10 -6.40 -21.89
CA MET A 1 32.78 -6.81 -21.35
C MET A 1 32.06 -5.56 -20.90
N THR A 2 30.77 -5.46 -21.21
CA THR A 2 29.91 -4.33 -20.81
C THR A 2 29.77 -4.32 -19.29
N ASN A 3 29.94 -3.15 -18.67
CA ASN A 3 29.75 -2.98 -17.23
C ASN A 3 28.26 -3.20 -16.90
N PHE A 4 27.89 -4.42 -16.49
CA PHE A 4 26.48 -4.81 -16.36
C PHE A 4 25.78 -4.14 -15.18
N ILE A 5 26.53 -3.57 -14.22
CA ILE A 5 25.94 -2.77 -13.14
C ILE A 5 25.49 -1.39 -13.62
N SER A 6 26.03 -0.90 -14.74
CA SER A 6 25.54 0.31 -15.40
C SER A 6 24.49 -0.06 -16.43
N ASN A 7 23.31 0.56 -16.36
CA ASN A 7 22.16 0.27 -17.24
C ASN A 7 22.36 0.79 -18.69
N THR A 8 23.46 0.38 -19.33
CA THR A 8 23.88 0.83 -20.66
C THR A 8 22.95 0.40 -21.80
N LYS A 9 22.07 -0.58 -21.54
CA LYS A 9 21.09 -1.08 -22.50
C LYS A 9 19.73 -0.37 -22.40
N GLY A 10 19.53 0.48 -21.39
CA GLY A 10 18.26 1.18 -21.16
C GLY A 10 17.14 0.26 -20.67
N ASP A 11 17.47 -0.83 -19.97
CA ASP A 11 16.47 -1.75 -19.43
C ASP A 11 15.60 -1.00 -18.40
N GLY A 12 14.28 -1.04 -18.61
CA GLY A 12 13.32 -0.36 -17.74
C GLY A 12 13.36 1.18 -17.80
N ASP A 13 13.88 1.78 -18.87
CA ASP A 13 13.92 3.25 -19.05
C ASP A 13 12.53 3.91 -19.10
N GLU A 14 11.48 3.14 -19.37
CA GLU A 14 10.08 3.55 -19.23
C GLU A 14 9.61 3.69 -17.77
N ASN A 15 10.36 3.14 -16.81
CA ASN A 15 10.03 3.07 -15.39
C ASN A 15 11.12 3.73 -14.51
N LYS A 16 11.44 5.00 -14.78
CA LYS A 16 12.43 5.79 -14.02
C LYS A 16 11.87 6.33 -12.70
N HIS A 17 11.54 5.40 -11.82
CA HIS A 17 10.93 5.68 -10.52
C HIS A 17 11.91 6.12 -9.44
N PHE A 18 13.21 5.96 -9.64
CA PHE A 18 14.21 6.35 -8.65
C PHE A 18 14.84 7.68 -9.05
N ALA A 19 15.13 8.52 -8.05
CA ALA A 19 15.85 9.77 -8.25
C ALA A 19 16.97 9.88 -7.22
N LYS A 20 18.14 10.37 -7.64
CA LYS A 20 19.23 10.71 -6.73
C LYS A 20 19.05 12.15 -6.27
N LEU A 21 18.94 12.34 -4.96
CA LEU A 21 18.99 13.66 -4.34
C LEU A 21 20.39 13.88 -3.81
N SER A 22 21.02 14.99 -4.23
CA SER A 22 22.38 15.30 -3.78
C SER A 22 22.34 15.89 -2.38
N ALA A 23 23.46 15.81 -1.65
CA ALA A 23 23.65 16.59 -0.43
C ALA A 23 23.27 18.07 -0.64
N GLU A 24 22.77 18.72 0.41
CA GLU A 24 22.27 20.10 0.45
C GLU A 24 20.93 20.36 -0.25
N THR A 25 20.36 19.37 -0.97
CA THR A 25 19.01 19.48 -1.54
C THR A 25 18.00 19.79 -0.43
N ALA A 26 17.20 20.86 -0.61
CA ALA A 26 16.25 21.32 0.40
C ALA A 26 14.89 20.65 0.22
N LEU A 27 14.38 20.03 1.29
CA LEU A 27 13.02 19.52 1.37
C LEU A 27 12.15 20.51 2.15
N LYS A 28 11.01 20.88 1.57
CA LYS A 28 10.09 21.88 2.10
C LYS A 28 8.95 21.26 2.90
N ILE A 29 8.38 21.98 3.86
CA ILE A 29 7.17 21.53 4.57
C ILE A 29 5.86 22.13 4.03
N ALA A 30 5.98 23.17 3.21
CA ALA A 30 4.87 23.93 2.63
C ALA A 30 4.97 24.01 1.11
N ILE A 31 3.81 24.24 0.48
CA ILE A 31 3.69 24.50 -0.97
C ILE A 31 2.95 25.83 -1.21
N PRO A 32 3.29 26.56 -2.30
CA PRO A 32 2.69 27.85 -2.61
C PRO A 32 1.30 27.68 -3.23
N ILE A 33 0.32 27.35 -2.38
CA ILE A 33 -1.10 27.35 -2.72
C ILE A 33 -1.78 28.51 -1.98
N SER A 34 -2.44 29.37 -2.74
CA SER A 34 -3.15 30.53 -2.23
C SER A 34 -4.59 30.15 -1.89
N LEU A 35 -4.95 30.28 -0.62
CA LEU A 35 -6.32 30.10 -0.15
C LEU A 35 -6.89 31.44 0.35
N PRO A 36 -8.02 31.92 -0.19
CA PRO A 36 -8.64 33.15 0.28
C PRO A 36 -9.22 32.99 1.69
N ALA A 37 -9.45 34.12 2.37
CA ALA A 37 -10.27 34.14 3.57
C ALA A 37 -11.69 33.64 3.27
N ASN A 38 -12.38 33.16 4.29
CA ASN A 38 -13.68 32.49 4.22
C ASN A 38 -13.70 31.16 3.45
N MET A 39 -12.54 30.60 3.08
CA MET A 39 -12.46 29.28 2.45
C MET A 39 -13.04 28.22 3.40
N PRO A 40 -14.07 27.46 2.98
CA PRO A 40 -14.67 26.42 3.81
C PRO A 40 -13.70 25.27 4.03
N VAL A 41 -13.57 24.85 5.28
CA VAL A 41 -12.73 23.73 5.68
C VAL A 41 -13.46 22.82 6.65
N LYS A 42 -12.95 21.61 6.86
CA LYS A 42 -13.39 20.72 7.93
C LYS A 42 -12.19 20.19 8.68
N SER A 43 -12.32 20.06 9.99
CA SER A 43 -11.32 19.38 10.82
C SER A 43 -11.20 17.91 10.42
N THR A 44 -9.97 17.40 10.36
CA THR A 44 -9.74 15.95 10.17
C THR A 44 -9.76 15.18 11.49
N GLY A 45 -9.84 15.89 12.62
CA GLY A 45 -9.68 15.30 13.96
C GLY A 45 -8.22 15.02 14.32
N CYS A 46 -7.26 15.24 13.41
CA CYS A 46 -5.84 15.24 13.71
C CYS A 46 -5.45 16.59 14.31
N SER A 47 -5.42 16.63 15.63
CA SER A 47 -4.92 17.77 16.40
C SER A 47 -3.89 17.29 17.40
N ASN A 48 -2.80 18.04 17.54
CA ASN A 48 -1.88 17.83 18.64
C ASN A 48 -2.50 18.44 19.90
N TYR A 49 -2.77 17.63 20.93
CA TYR A 49 -3.52 18.01 22.14
C TYR A 49 -2.90 19.21 22.91
N VAL A 50 -1.63 19.51 22.66
CA VAL A 50 -0.85 20.58 23.31
C VAL A 50 -0.65 21.80 22.39
N SER A 51 -0.97 21.71 21.10
CA SER A 51 -0.43 22.63 20.11
C SER A 51 -1.50 23.44 19.36
N ILE A 52 -1.16 24.69 19.09
CA ILE A 52 -1.90 25.70 18.33
C ILE A 52 -2.26 25.31 16.89
N MET A 53 -1.87 24.13 16.40
CA MET A 53 -2.10 23.66 15.03
C MET A 53 -3.26 22.66 14.94
N GLU A 54 -3.92 22.68 13.79
CA GLU A 54 -4.98 21.75 13.41
C GLU A 54 -4.84 21.36 11.94
N GLN A 55 -4.99 20.07 11.65
CA GLN A 55 -5.08 19.63 10.27
C GLN A 55 -6.52 19.77 9.79
N VAL A 56 -6.66 20.45 8.66
CA VAL A 56 -7.95 20.70 8.02
C VAL A 56 -7.94 20.18 6.59
N GLU A 57 -9.12 19.93 6.05
CA GLU A 57 -9.35 19.56 4.66
C GLU A 57 -10.27 20.61 4.01
N VAL A 58 -9.90 21.12 2.83
CA VAL A 58 -10.78 22.03 2.06
C VAL A 58 -12.10 21.32 1.79
N ALA A 59 -13.19 21.96 2.23
CA ALA A 59 -14.52 21.38 2.26
C ALA A 59 -15.43 21.97 1.18
N GLU A 60 -16.55 21.30 0.96
CA GLU A 60 -17.65 21.84 0.19
C GLU A 60 -18.56 22.65 1.12
N LEU A 61 -19.26 23.64 0.57
CA LEU A 61 -20.20 24.48 1.30
C LEU A 61 -21.57 24.38 0.66
N GLU A 62 -22.57 23.95 1.43
CA GLU A 62 -23.97 23.98 0.98
C GLU A 62 -24.60 25.33 1.35
N LEU A 63 -25.33 25.92 0.42
CA LEU A 63 -26.03 27.18 0.65
C LEU A 63 -27.31 27.27 -0.19
N VAL A 64 -28.19 28.18 0.20
CA VAL A 64 -29.35 28.59 -0.60
C VAL A 64 -29.06 29.94 -1.22
N ILE A 65 -29.27 30.05 -2.53
CA ILE A 65 -29.23 31.32 -3.26
C ILE A 65 -30.68 31.78 -3.53
N SER A 66 -30.87 33.08 -3.70
CA SER A 66 -32.18 33.69 -3.94
C SER A 66 -32.42 34.09 -5.39
N ASP A 67 -31.34 34.28 -6.17
CA ASP A 67 -31.42 34.66 -7.59
C ASP A 67 -30.38 33.90 -8.43
N ARG A 68 -30.84 32.85 -9.11
CA ARG A 68 -30.00 32.04 -10.00
C ARG A 68 -29.38 32.83 -11.16
N ASN A 69 -29.99 33.93 -11.60
CA ASN A 69 -29.54 34.64 -12.81
C ASN A 69 -28.37 35.57 -12.52
N THR A 70 -28.26 36.05 -11.28
CA THR A 70 -27.18 36.93 -10.85
C THR A 70 -26.15 36.24 -9.97
N GLN A 71 -26.52 35.16 -9.27
CA GLN A 71 -25.64 34.51 -8.28
C GLN A 71 -25.05 33.17 -8.75
N LEU A 72 -25.51 32.58 -9.86
CA LEU A 72 -24.90 31.38 -10.43
C LEU A 72 -24.22 31.66 -11.76
N PRO A 73 -23.17 30.89 -12.09
CA PRO A 73 -22.59 30.92 -13.44
C PRO A 73 -23.62 30.64 -14.52
N LYS A 74 -23.40 31.17 -15.71
CA LYS A 74 -24.32 30.95 -16.84
C LYS A 74 -24.22 29.52 -17.40
N TYR A 75 -23.02 28.97 -17.40
CA TYR A 75 -22.77 27.65 -17.96
C TYR A 75 -23.22 26.56 -17.00
N TYR A 76 -24.31 25.87 -17.36
CA TYR A 76 -24.80 24.70 -16.65
C TYR A 76 -24.65 23.45 -17.52
N LYS A 77 -23.90 22.46 -17.04
CA LYS A 77 -23.74 21.17 -17.72
C LYS A 77 -23.65 20.03 -16.73
N SER A 78 -24.40 18.97 -17.00
CA SER A 78 -24.36 17.71 -16.25
C SER A 78 -24.57 17.88 -14.73
N GLY A 79 -25.38 18.84 -14.30
CA GLY A 79 -25.67 19.07 -12.87
C GLY A 79 -24.75 20.08 -12.17
N PHE A 80 -23.82 20.70 -12.90
CA PHE A 80 -22.85 21.64 -12.35
C PHE A 80 -22.88 22.96 -13.10
N TYR A 81 -22.78 24.04 -12.34
CA TYR A 81 -22.39 25.37 -12.81
C TYR A 81 -20.88 25.55 -12.59
N THR A 82 -20.20 26.26 -13.50
CA THR A 82 -18.75 26.55 -13.39
C THR A 82 -18.50 28.02 -13.64
N PHE A 83 -17.75 28.70 -12.77
CA PHE A 83 -17.34 30.10 -13.01
C PHE A 83 -16.24 30.14 -14.08
N GLU A 84 -16.57 30.58 -15.29
CA GLU A 84 -15.59 30.71 -16.38
C GLU A 84 -15.01 32.13 -16.43
N SER A 85 -13.88 32.31 -17.13
CA SER A 85 -13.19 33.61 -17.28
C SER A 85 -13.90 34.57 -18.27
N THR A 86 -15.21 34.80 -18.07
CA THR A 86 -16.04 35.72 -18.87
C THR A 86 -16.46 36.95 -18.04
N GLU A 87 -16.70 38.10 -18.68
CA GLU A 87 -17.15 39.33 -17.97
C GLU A 87 -18.47 39.14 -17.19
N GLU A 88 -19.37 38.32 -17.74
CA GLU A 88 -20.67 38.02 -17.12
C GLU A 88 -20.49 37.15 -15.87
N ASP A 89 -19.66 36.11 -15.94
CA ASP A 89 -19.37 35.25 -14.78
C ASP A 89 -18.52 35.97 -13.73
N GLN A 90 -17.68 36.95 -14.08
CA GLN A 90 -16.99 37.79 -13.10
C GLN A 90 -17.97 38.64 -12.28
N SER A 91 -19.00 39.18 -12.94
CA SER A 91 -20.06 39.95 -12.26
C SER A 91 -20.90 39.03 -11.36
N ARG A 92 -21.25 37.83 -11.84
CA ARG A 92 -21.99 36.83 -11.06
C ARG A 92 -21.17 36.27 -9.89
N LEU A 93 -19.87 36.05 -10.10
CA LEU A 93 -18.94 35.64 -9.06
C LEU A 93 -18.87 36.69 -7.96
N THR A 94 -18.89 37.98 -8.30
CA THR A 94 -18.94 39.07 -7.33
C THR A 94 -20.21 39.00 -6.47
N GLU A 95 -21.38 38.79 -7.08
CA GLU A 95 -22.64 38.63 -6.32
C GLU A 95 -22.66 37.35 -5.48
N PHE A 96 -22.17 36.23 -6.01
CA PHE A 96 -22.03 34.98 -5.27
C PHE A 96 -21.11 35.13 -4.07
N ASN A 97 -19.98 35.83 -4.25
CA ASN A 97 -19.03 36.10 -3.19
C ASN A 97 -19.58 36.98 -2.06
N LYS A 98 -20.60 37.82 -2.31
CA LYS A 98 -21.30 38.52 -1.23
C LYS A 98 -22.01 37.56 -0.27
N LEU A 99 -22.44 36.39 -0.75
CA LEU A 99 -23.11 35.37 0.07
C LEU A 99 -22.14 34.58 0.94
N ILE A 100 -21.01 34.15 0.36
CA ILE A 100 -20.07 33.23 1.01
C ILE A 100 -18.87 33.93 1.65
N GLY A 101 -18.67 35.22 1.38
CA GLY A 101 -17.59 36.03 1.95
C GLY A 101 -16.32 36.09 1.10
N GLY A 102 -16.44 36.09 -0.23
CA GLY A 102 -15.29 36.37 -1.10
C GLY A 102 -14.35 35.20 -1.37
N CYS A 103 -14.72 33.96 -1.04
CA CYS A 103 -13.84 32.81 -1.19
C CYS A 103 -13.94 32.08 -2.54
N ALA A 104 -15.00 32.28 -3.33
CA ALA A 104 -15.12 31.67 -4.66
C ALA A 104 -14.23 32.35 -5.68
N GLN A 105 -13.69 31.53 -6.59
CA GLN A 105 -12.78 31.93 -7.65
C GLN A 105 -13.23 31.39 -9.01
N ILE A 106 -12.61 31.90 -10.08
CA ILE A 106 -12.76 31.36 -11.43
C ILE A 106 -12.24 29.92 -11.45
N GLY A 107 -12.97 29.02 -12.11
CA GLY A 107 -12.68 27.58 -12.16
C GLY A 107 -13.45 26.75 -11.13
N ASP A 108 -13.97 27.38 -10.07
CA ASP A 108 -14.79 26.70 -9.07
C ASP A 108 -16.14 26.22 -9.64
N LYS A 109 -16.69 25.19 -8.99
CA LYS A 109 -17.94 24.56 -9.40
C LYS A 109 -19.02 24.74 -8.35
N VAL A 110 -20.26 24.81 -8.82
CA VAL A 110 -21.45 24.85 -7.97
C VAL A 110 -22.41 23.76 -8.44
N LYS A 111 -22.69 22.78 -7.59
CA LYS A 111 -23.61 21.69 -7.90
C LYS A 111 -25.03 22.07 -7.50
N LEU A 112 -25.99 21.86 -8.39
CA LEU A 112 -27.40 22.00 -8.06
C LEU A 112 -27.89 20.82 -7.21
N VAL A 113 -28.53 21.10 -6.08
CA VAL A 113 -29.13 20.09 -5.20
C VAL A 113 -30.65 20.09 -5.34
N GLU A 114 -31.27 21.27 -5.25
CA GLU A 114 -32.72 21.42 -5.22
C GLU A 114 -33.16 22.71 -5.92
N GLU A 115 -34.27 22.61 -6.65
CA GLU A 115 -34.99 23.76 -7.20
C GLU A 115 -36.26 23.98 -6.41
N PHE A 116 -36.45 25.21 -5.90
CA PHE A 116 -37.69 25.59 -5.23
C PHE A 116 -38.72 26.00 -6.28
N ASP A 117 -39.82 25.25 -6.36
CA ASP A 117 -40.85 25.41 -7.38
C ASP A 117 -41.39 26.84 -7.44
N GLY A 118 -41.56 27.37 -8.65
CA GLY A 118 -42.11 28.72 -8.86
C GLY A 118 -41.21 29.88 -8.46
N THR A 119 -39.97 29.64 -8.02
CA THR A 119 -39.04 30.69 -7.56
C THR A 119 -37.67 30.61 -8.23
N ASP A 120 -36.86 31.66 -8.07
CA ASP A 120 -35.43 31.67 -8.46
C ASP A 120 -34.51 31.09 -7.38
N TYR A 121 -35.05 30.68 -6.22
CA TYR A 121 -34.26 30.09 -5.14
C TYR A 121 -33.71 28.73 -5.53
N ARG A 122 -32.46 28.44 -5.16
CA ARG A 122 -31.83 27.14 -5.41
C ARG A 122 -31.00 26.72 -4.19
N ARG A 123 -31.08 25.43 -3.81
CA ARG A 123 -30.13 24.82 -2.87
C ARG A 123 -28.96 24.28 -3.68
N VAL A 124 -27.75 24.70 -3.35
CA VAL A 124 -26.54 24.38 -4.10
C VAL A 124 -25.40 23.97 -3.19
N ILE A 125 -24.41 23.27 -3.75
CA ILE A 125 -23.15 22.93 -3.10
C ILE A 125 -22.02 23.62 -3.86
N TYR A 126 -21.38 24.60 -3.24
CA TYR A 126 -20.14 25.20 -3.68
C TYR A 126 -18.97 24.22 -3.46
N MET A 127 -18.19 24.02 -4.52
CA MET A 127 -17.07 23.09 -4.59
C MET A 127 -15.82 23.87 -5.03
N PRO A 128 -14.94 24.25 -4.09
CA PRO A 128 -13.65 24.84 -4.43
C PRO A 128 -12.84 23.92 -5.34
N SER A 129 -12.04 24.47 -6.25
CA SER A 129 -11.06 23.73 -7.06
C SER A 129 -10.18 22.83 -6.18
N GLN A 130 -9.76 23.35 -5.02
CA GLN A 130 -8.83 22.69 -4.10
C GLN A 130 -9.51 21.74 -3.12
N LYS A 131 -10.77 21.35 -3.38
CA LYS A 131 -11.52 20.41 -2.55
C LYS A 131 -10.70 19.15 -2.26
N GLY A 132 -10.63 18.79 -0.98
CA GLY A 132 -9.92 17.59 -0.52
C GLY A 132 -8.44 17.80 -0.23
N LEU A 133 -7.89 18.98 -0.54
CA LEU A 133 -6.55 19.37 -0.09
C LEU A 133 -6.49 19.39 1.44
N ARG A 134 -5.53 18.65 1.99
CA ARG A 134 -5.27 18.58 3.43
C ARG A 134 -4.02 19.36 3.78
N PHE A 135 -4.09 20.17 4.82
CA PHE A 135 -2.98 20.99 5.27
C PHE A 135 -3.12 21.32 6.76
N TRP A 136 -2.00 21.73 7.36
CA TRP A 136 -1.91 22.19 8.74
C TRP A 136 -2.02 23.71 8.80
N VAL A 137 -2.84 24.19 9.73
CA VAL A 137 -3.05 25.61 9.96
C VAL A 137 -3.17 25.89 11.46
N GLU A 138 -2.81 27.10 11.87
CA GLU A 138 -3.00 27.54 13.24
C GLU A 138 -4.50 27.68 13.54
N LYS A 139 -4.93 27.21 14.72
CA LYS A 139 -6.32 27.30 15.19
C LYS A 139 -6.83 28.73 15.27
N VAL A 140 -5.95 29.70 15.54
CA VAL A 140 -6.31 31.12 15.56
C VAL A 140 -6.73 31.66 14.18
N LYS A 141 -6.36 30.94 13.11
CA LYS A 141 -6.76 31.25 11.73
C LYS A 141 -8.06 30.54 11.32
N LEU A 142 -8.69 29.82 12.24
CA LEU A 142 -9.95 29.11 12.04
C LEU A 142 -11.08 29.82 12.80
N GLU A 143 -12.25 29.89 12.17
CA GLU A 143 -13.43 30.51 12.76
C GLU A 143 -14.70 29.78 12.33
N ASP A 144 -15.65 29.63 13.25
CA ASP A 144 -16.99 29.16 12.93
C ASP A 144 -17.81 30.31 12.34
N LYS A 145 -18.26 30.15 11.10
CA LYS A 145 -19.11 31.10 10.39
C LYS A 145 -20.52 30.57 10.29
N ILE A 146 -21.49 31.39 10.69
CA ILE A 146 -22.92 31.11 10.56
C ILE A 146 -23.42 31.76 9.27
N LEU A 147 -24.04 30.97 8.41
CA LEU A 147 -24.78 31.44 7.25
C LEU A 147 -26.27 31.34 7.55
N THR A 148 -26.98 32.45 7.36
CA THR A 148 -28.43 32.53 7.51
C THR A 148 -29.06 32.68 6.12
N TYR A 149 -29.97 31.76 5.78
CA TYR A 149 -30.67 31.73 4.50
C TYR A 149 -32.12 32.10 4.69
N ASN A 150 -32.66 32.94 3.82
CA ASN A 150 -34.11 33.14 3.71
C ASN A 150 -34.66 32.07 2.77
N LEU A 151 -35.70 31.36 3.18
CA LEU A 151 -36.42 30.38 2.35
C LEU A 151 -37.63 31.04 1.68
N PRO A 152 -38.06 30.55 0.50
CA PRO A 152 -39.32 30.99 -0.09
C PRO A 152 -40.51 30.61 0.81
N GLU A 153 -41.52 31.48 0.86
CA GLU A 153 -42.77 31.22 1.59
C GLU A 153 -43.53 30.05 0.94
N GLU A 154 -43.88 29.02 1.70
CA GLU A 154 -44.77 27.96 1.22
C GLU A 154 -46.21 28.50 1.13
N GLU A 155 -46.81 28.51 -0.06
CA GLU A 155 -48.27 28.70 -0.18
C GLU A 155 -48.99 27.53 0.51
N GLN A 156 -49.48 27.76 1.72
CA GLN A 156 -50.41 26.84 2.38
C GLN A 156 -51.73 26.82 1.60
N VAL A 157 -51.88 25.86 0.68
CA VAL A 157 -53.16 25.58 0.05
C VAL A 157 -54.09 25.00 1.13
N GLY A 158 -54.89 25.86 1.74
CA GLY A 158 -55.91 25.47 2.72
C GLY A 158 -56.90 24.46 2.12
N PRO A 159 -57.48 23.55 2.94
CA PRO A 159 -58.39 22.54 2.43
C PRO A 159 -59.65 23.20 1.84
N LEU A 160 -60.01 22.83 0.60
CA LEU A 160 -61.31 23.18 0.02
C LEU A 160 -62.43 22.66 0.93
N ARG A 161 -63.14 23.57 1.61
CA ARG A 161 -64.42 23.26 2.23
C ARG A 161 -65.52 23.35 1.18
N LEU A 162 -66.15 22.22 0.87
CA LEU A 162 -67.46 22.21 0.22
C LEU A 162 -68.52 22.71 1.22
N PRO A 163 -69.50 23.53 0.82
CA PRO A 163 -70.57 23.95 1.72
C PRO A 163 -71.54 22.79 1.95
N ASP A 164 -71.87 22.56 3.22
CA ASP A 164 -73.01 21.75 3.63
C ASP A 164 -74.29 22.62 3.62
N GLU A 165 -75.41 21.97 3.33
CA GLU A 165 -76.81 22.41 3.41
C GLU A 165 -77.43 23.13 2.19
N TYR A 166 -78.28 22.34 1.53
CA TYR A 166 -79.45 22.74 0.77
C TYR A 166 -80.50 23.36 1.69
N ASP A 167 -81.20 24.38 1.20
CA ASP A 167 -82.62 24.59 1.51
C ASP A 167 -83.36 25.25 0.33
N GLU A 168 -84.56 24.74 0.07
CA GLU A 168 -85.52 25.07 -0.99
C GLU A 168 -86.21 26.44 -0.81
N TYR A 169 -86.35 27.24 -1.88
CA TYR A 169 -87.64 27.50 -2.59
C TYR A 169 -87.53 28.64 -3.64
N ASP A 170 -88.38 28.48 -4.67
CA ASP A 170 -88.70 29.25 -5.89
C ASP A 170 -88.51 30.79 -5.91
N GLU A 171 -88.04 31.34 -7.04
CA GLU A 171 -88.92 32.00 -8.02
C GLU A 171 -88.22 32.32 -9.36
N TYR A 172 -89.01 32.23 -10.42
CA TYR A 172 -88.66 32.36 -11.83
C TYR A 172 -88.66 33.83 -12.28
N ILE A 173 -87.55 34.39 -12.79
CA ILE A 173 -87.55 35.42 -13.86
C ILE A 173 -86.27 35.30 -14.69
N GLY A 174 -86.45 35.19 -16.01
CA GLY A 174 -85.38 35.13 -17.00
C GLY A 174 -84.75 36.48 -17.34
N GLY A 175 -83.58 36.43 -17.99
CA GLY A 175 -82.97 37.57 -18.65
C GLY A 175 -81.45 37.52 -18.65
N SER A 176 -80.85 37.35 -19.82
CA SER A 176 -79.42 37.51 -20.05
C SER A 176 -79.00 38.97 -19.85
N VAL A 177 -78.03 39.27 -18.98
CA VAL A 177 -77.17 40.46 -19.10
C VAL A 177 -75.79 40.19 -18.50
N PHE A 178 -74.78 40.66 -19.23
CA PHE A 178 -73.36 40.74 -18.92
C PHE A 178 -73.04 41.41 -17.57
N GLY A 179 -71.87 41.03 -17.02
CA GLY A 179 -71.02 41.92 -16.25
C GLY A 179 -71.22 41.88 -14.73
N THR A 180 -70.16 41.49 -14.03
CA THR A 180 -69.44 42.28 -13.01
C THR A 180 -68.82 41.35 -11.96
N SER A 181 -67.55 41.64 -11.68
CA SER A 181 -66.77 41.15 -10.56
C SER A 181 -67.57 41.18 -9.26
N ARG A 182 -67.70 40.03 -8.59
CA ARG A 182 -68.04 40.01 -7.17
C ARG A 182 -66.77 39.83 -6.35
N TYR A 183 -66.38 40.95 -5.75
CA TYR A 183 -65.42 41.05 -4.66
C TYR A 183 -65.75 40.00 -3.60
N PHE A 184 -64.80 39.10 -3.34
CA PHE A 184 -64.74 38.41 -2.05
C PHE A 184 -64.02 39.35 -1.08
N GLN A 185 -64.72 39.75 -0.04
CA GLN A 185 -64.16 40.55 1.04
C GLN A 185 -63.36 39.60 1.94
N PHE A 186 -62.03 39.71 1.89
CA PHE A 186 -61.17 39.13 2.91
C PHE A 186 -61.37 39.93 4.20
N ILE A 187 -61.69 39.25 5.29
CA ILE A 187 -61.63 39.84 6.62
C ILE A 187 -60.14 39.82 7.01
N GLU A 188 -59.53 41.00 7.11
CA GLU A 188 -58.21 41.19 7.72
C GLU A 188 -58.34 40.94 9.23
N ASP A 189 -58.03 39.72 9.65
CA ASP A 189 -57.64 39.46 11.04
C ASP A 189 -56.13 39.68 11.16
N GLY A 190 -55.78 40.78 11.82
CA GLY A 190 -54.57 40.93 12.64
C GLY A 190 -53.21 40.85 11.93
N ASN A 191 -52.49 41.98 11.94
CA ASN A 191 -51.06 42.06 11.71
C ASN A 191 -50.28 41.05 12.59
N ALA A 192 -50.02 39.87 12.06
CA ALA A 192 -48.85 39.09 12.42
C ALA A 192 -47.75 39.46 11.42
N ILE A 193 -46.62 39.96 11.93
CA ILE A 193 -45.41 40.05 11.13
C ILE A 193 -45.01 38.58 10.91
N GLU A 194 -45.36 37.99 9.77
CA GLU A 194 -44.86 36.67 9.39
C GLU A 194 -43.37 36.82 9.07
N GLU A 195 -42.53 36.40 10.02
CA GLU A 195 -41.09 36.29 9.78
C GLU A 195 -40.86 35.23 8.71
N LYS A 196 -40.17 35.62 7.62
CA LYS A 196 -39.80 34.69 6.55
C LYS A 196 -39.08 33.48 7.15
N PRO A 197 -39.39 32.25 6.71
CA PRO A 197 -38.70 31.07 7.20
C PRO A 197 -37.20 31.22 6.93
N THR A 198 -36.40 31.10 7.99
CA THR A 198 -34.94 31.21 7.92
C THR A 198 -34.28 29.88 8.31
N GLU A 199 -33.20 29.53 7.62
CA GLU A 199 -32.36 28.37 7.91
C GLU A 199 -30.96 28.88 8.29
N GLU A 200 -30.42 28.44 9.43
CA GLU A 200 -29.05 28.76 9.84
C GLU A 200 -28.16 27.54 9.73
N LYS A 201 -26.93 27.74 9.23
CA LYS A 201 -25.94 26.67 9.12
C LYS A 201 -24.54 27.16 9.45
N THR A 202 -23.89 26.45 10.37
CA THR A 202 -22.55 26.78 10.86
C THR A 202 -21.50 25.95 10.13
N TYR A 203 -20.41 26.59 9.73
CA TYR A 203 -19.29 25.97 9.04
C TYR A 203 -17.97 26.55 9.51
N LEU A 204 -16.93 25.72 9.51
CA LEU A 204 -15.57 26.14 9.82
C LEU A 204 -14.93 26.76 8.57
N ILE A 205 -14.27 27.91 8.73
CA ILE A 205 -13.60 28.62 7.65
C ILE A 205 -12.17 29.02 8.02
N LEU A 206 -11.37 29.34 7.01
CA LEU A 206 -10.18 30.17 7.19
C LEU A 206 -10.60 31.63 7.41
N ASN A 207 -10.24 32.25 8.54
CA ASN A 207 -10.57 33.66 8.79
C ASN A 207 -9.55 34.64 8.16
N THR A 208 -8.38 34.13 7.76
CA THR A 208 -7.26 34.89 7.20
C THR A 208 -6.81 34.20 5.91
N PRO A 209 -6.46 34.94 4.84
CA PRO A 209 -5.93 34.32 3.63
C PRO A 209 -4.56 33.68 3.88
N LEU A 210 -4.25 32.64 3.11
CA LEU A 210 -2.96 31.96 3.09
C LEU A 210 -2.35 32.09 1.70
N SER A 211 -1.05 32.38 1.62
CA SER A 211 -0.27 32.35 0.37
C SER A 211 0.47 31.04 0.14
N GLU A 212 0.57 30.23 1.20
CA GLU A 212 1.16 28.90 1.18
C GLU A 212 0.43 28.02 2.20
N VAL A 213 0.46 26.71 1.98
CA VAL A 213 -0.16 25.73 2.87
C VAL A 213 0.88 24.73 3.36
N ASN A 214 0.87 24.48 4.66
CA ASN A 214 1.77 23.50 5.28
C ASN A 214 1.21 22.09 5.08
N ILE A 215 1.86 21.28 4.27
CA ILE A 215 1.46 19.88 4.07
C ILE A 215 1.87 19.03 5.27
N LEU A 216 3.04 19.34 5.84
CA LEU A 216 3.52 18.75 7.07
C LEU A 216 3.26 19.67 8.26
N ASN A 217 3.17 19.11 9.46
CA ASN A 217 2.95 19.92 10.67
C ASN A 217 4.21 20.75 10.97
N PRO A 218 4.18 22.09 10.94
CA PRO A 218 5.34 22.95 11.20
C PRO A 218 5.90 22.86 12.62
N ILE A 219 5.15 22.25 13.55
CA ILE A 219 5.63 21.99 14.92
C ILE A 219 6.51 20.75 14.97
N ASP A 220 6.16 19.74 14.18
CA ASP A 220 6.84 18.45 14.18
C ASP A 220 7.94 18.40 13.11
N TYR A 221 7.83 19.24 12.08
CA TYR A 221 8.71 19.27 10.92
C TYR A 221 9.16 20.69 10.60
N GLN A 222 10.38 20.79 10.09
CA GLN A 222 10.95 22.01 9.53
C GLN A 222 11.53 21.70 8.16
N ASP A 223 11.76 22.73 7.36
CA ASP A 223 12.56 22.59 6.14
C ASP A 223 13.91 21.95 6.49
N VAL A 224 14.29 20.92 5.74
CA VAL A 224 15.50 20.14 6.00
C VAL A 224 16.35 20.09 4.73
N SER A 225 17.66 20.27 4.88
CA SER A 225 18.62 20.00 3.81
C SER A 225 19.20 18.59 4.01
N ILE A 226 19.26 17.82 2.93
CA ILE A 226 19.78 16.46 2.98
C ILE A 226 21.29 16.50 3.27
N GLU A 227 21.77 15.70 4.21
CA GLU A 227 23.17 15.73 4.68
C GLU A 227 24.13 14.97 3.74
N SER A 228 23.62 14.00 2.98
CA SER A 228 24.39 13.15 2.07
C SER A 228 23.55 12.75 0.85
N ASP A 229 24.19 12.30 -0.23
CA ASP A 229 23.47 11.79 -1.38
C ASP A 229 22.54 10.63 -0.98
N ILE A 230 21.25 10.71 -1.35
CA ILE A 230 20.25 9.66 -1.11
C ILE A 230 19.54 9.27 -2.40
N ILE A 231 18.92 8.09 -2.39
CA ILE A 231 18.09 7.61 -3.49
C ILE A 231 16.66 7.44 -3.01
N VAL A 232 15.75 8.17 -3.65
CA VAL A 232 14.33 8.15 -3.29
C VAL A 232 13.53 7.40 -4.34
N ASP A 233 12.55 6.62 -3.90
CA ASP A 233 11.53 6.04 -4.77
C ASP A 233 10.39 7.04 -4.93
N THR A 234 10.28 7.62 -6.11
CA THR A 234 9.26 8.62 -6.46
C THR A 234 7.91 7.97 -6.79
N LYS A 235 7.84 6.66 -7.00
CA LYS A 235 6.58 5.97 -7.32
C LYS A 235 5.61 5.95 -6.13
N THR A 236 6.14 5.95 -4.91
CA THR A 236 5.36 5.91 -3.66
C THR A 236 5.10 7.30 -3.08
N ALA A 237 5.67 8.35 -3.68
CA ALA A 237 5.49 9.72 -3.22
C ALA A 237 4.03 10.17 -3.36
N THR A 238 3.60 11.06 -2.46
CA THR A 238 2.31 11.73 -2.62
C THR A 238 2.50 12.99 -3.46
N HIS A 239 1.65 13.18 -4.47
CA HIS A 239 1.76 14.26 -5.44
C HIS A 239 0.83 15.43 -5.08
N TYR A 240 1.35 16.63 -5.17
CA TYR A 240 0.66 17.90 -4.95
C TYR A 240 0.91 18.83 -6.15
N HIS A 241 -0.01 19.76 -6.39
CA HIS A 241 0.14 20.79 -7.41
C HIS A 241 0.04 22.15 -6.75
N ASP A 242 0.93 23.09 -7.10
CA ASP A 242 0.83 24.48 -6.66
C ASP A 242 -0.10 25.31 -7.54
N ASP A 243 -0.25 26.60 -7.22
CA ASP A 243 -1.11 27.52 -7.99
C ASP A 243 -0.69 27.70 -9.46
N GLU A 244 0.56 27.39 -9.80
CA GLU A 244 1.09 27.41 -11.17
C GLU A 244 0.96 26.04 -11.86
N GLU A 245 0.25 25.09 -11.25
CA GLU A 245 0.11 23.71 -11.68
C GLU A 245 1.45 22.95 -11.75
N LYS A 246 2.47 23.41 -11.01
CA LYS A 246 3.74 22.68 -10.89
C LYS A 246 3.61 21.58 -9.85
N GLU A 247 4.21 20.44 -10.16
CA GLU A 247 4.11 19.24 -9.35
C GLU A 247 5.16 19.20 -8.23
N TRP A 248 4.70 18.84 -7.03
CA TRP A 248 5.49 18.65 -5.82
C TRP A 248 5.30 17.24 -5.27
N LEU A 249 6.39 16.60 -4.88
CA LEU A 249 6.42 15.24 -4.37
C LEU A 249 6.75 15.28 -2.89
N LEU A 250 5.89 14.70 -2.07
CA LEU A 250 6.18 14.46 -0.65
C LEU A 250 7.01 13.18 -0.54
N ILE A 251 8.28 13.36 -0.18
CA ILE A 251 9.23 12.31 0.11
C ILE A 251 9.16 11.95 1.60
N ASP A 252 9.14 10.66 1.90
CA ASP A 252 9.30 10.09 3.24
C ASP A 252 10.33 8.97 3.12
N HIS A 253 11.60 9.30 3.40
CA HIS A 253 12.74 8.43 3.16
C HIS A 253 13.53 8.21 4.45
N LYS A 254 13.76 6.94 4.76
CA LYS A 254 14.58 6.52 5.90
C LYS A 254 15.90 5.99 5.37
N ASP A 255 16.98 6.54 5.88
CA ASP A 255 18.35 6.15 5.55
C ASP A 255 19.17 5.92 6.83
N ILE A 256 20.44 5.57 6.66
CA ILE A 256 21.40 5.33 7.73
C ILE A 256 22.55 6.32 7.55
N GLY A 257 22.69 7.24 8.51
CA GLY A 257 23.79 8.20 8.53
C GLY A 257 25.15 7.53 8.67
N ALA A 258 26.23 8.25 8.35
CA ALA A 258 27.60 7.73 8.39
C ALA A 258 28.03 7.21 9.78
N ASN A 259 27.41 7.69 10.85
CA ASN A 259 27.61 7.21 12.23
C ASN A 259 26.78 5.95 12.57
N GLY A 260 26.05 5.38 11.61
CA GLY A 260 25.17 4.23 11.79
C GLY A 260 23.81 4.55 12.40
N ALA A 261 23.50 5.82 12.69
CA ALA A 261 22.19 6.22 13.23
C ALA A 261 21.15 6.33 12.10
N PRO A 262 19.88 5.97 12.35
CA PRO A 262 18.82 6.16 11.37
C PRO A 262 18.58 7.67 11.17
N VAL A 263 18.52 8.08 9.90
CA VAL A 263 18.16 9.44 9.48
C VAL A 263 16.83 9.35 8.75
N ASN A 264 15.91 10.26 9.06
CA ASN A 264 14.61 10.33 8.40
C ASN A 264 14.44 11.66 7.69
N TYR A 265 14.34 11.62 6.37
CA TYR A 265 14.08 12.77 5.53
C TYR A 265 12.60 12.77 5.13
N LYS A 266 11.87 13.77 5.61
CA LYS A 266 10.47 13.96 5.25
C LYS A 266 10.22 15.39 4.83
N GLY A 267 9.76 15.57 3.60
CA GLY A 267 9.47 16.88 3.04
C GLY A 267 9.19 16.84 1.54
N LEU A 268 8.87 18.01 1.01
CA LEU A 268 8.41 18.23 -0.35
C LEU A 268 9.58 18.68 -1.22
N ILE A 269 9.63 18.15 -2.44
CA ILE A 269 10.55 18.57 -3.49
C ILE A 269 9.76 18.79 -4.78
N LYS A 270 10.19 19.73 -5.59
CA LYS A 270 9.56 19.94 -6.90
C LYS A 270 9.98 18.85 -7.88
N GLU A 271 9.06 18.45 -8.75
CA GLU A 271 9.35 17.49 -9.82
C GLU A 271 10.48 18.00 -10.74
N GLU A 272 10.54 19.31 -11.02
CA GLU A 272 11.59 19.92 -11.85
C GLU A 272 13.00 19.85 -11.24
N GLU A 273 13.10 19.68 -9.92
CA GLU A 273 14.37 19.54 -9.20
C GLU A 273 14.88 18.08 -9.22
N LEU A 274 14.04 17.11 -9.64
CA LEU A 274 14.38 15.69 -9.77
C LEU A 274 15.06 15.39 -11.12
N THR A 275 16.25 15.96 -11.34
CA THR A 275 16.92 15.87 -12.65
C THR A 275 17.60 14.52 -12.93
N ASP A 276 17.99 13.77 -11.89
CA ASP A 276 18.70 12.50 -12.03
C ASP A 276 17.79 11.28 -11.79
N ARG A 277 16.78 11.12 -12.65
CA ARG A 277 15.86 9.97 -12.61
C ARG A 277 16.43 8.74 -13.33
N PHE A 278 16.28 7.57 -12.74
CA PHE A 278 16.82 6.30 -13.27
C PHE A 278 15.95 5.09 -12.93
N SER A 279 16.19 3.98 -13.65
CA SER A 279 15.51 2.71 -13.44
C SER A 279 16.21 1.85 -12.40
N ALA A 280 15.48 0.89 -11.82
CA ALA A 280 16.07 -0.10 -10.91
C ALA A 280 17.18 -0.97 -11.54
N TYR A 281 17.33 -0.96 -12.86
CA TYR A 281 18.37 -1.70 -13.58
C TYR A 281 19.73 -0.98 -13.55
N ASP A 282 19.82 0.25 -13.05
CA ASP A 282 21.08 0.98 -12.90
C ASP A 282 21.69 0.74 -11.49
N TRP A 283 22.27 -0.44 -11.30
CA TRP A 283 22.80 -0.90 -10.00
C TRP A 283 23.91 0.02 -9.50
N ALA A 284 24.73 0.56 -10.41
CA ALA A 284 25.79 1.49 -10.08
C ALA A 284 25.26 2.73 -9.33
N LYS A 285 24.08 3.24 -9.71
CA LYS A 285 23.45 4.35 -9.01
C LYS A 285 22.97 3.99 -7.61
N PHE A 286 22.67 2.72 -7.34
CA PHE A 286 22.43 2.18 -6.00
C PHE A 286 23.71 1.87 -5.23
N GLY A 287 24.87 2.35 -5.67
CA GLY A 287 26.15 2.19 -4.98
C GLY A 287 26.86 0.87 -5.25
N PHE A 288 26.33 0.00 -6.13
CA PHE A 288 27.03 -1.23 -6.48
C PHE A 288 28.30 -0.93 -7.28
N GLU A 289 29.38 -1.60 -6.91
CA GLU A 289 30.66 -1.47 -7.59
C GLU A 289 31.30 -2.83 -7.85
N ILE A 290 31.97 -2.96 -8.99
CA ILE A 290 32.72 -4.18 -9.32
C ILE A 290 34.15 -4.02 -8.80
N LYS A 291 34.59 -4.96 -7.97
CA LYS A 291 35.98 -5.04 -7.50
C LYS A 291 36.66 -6.29 -8.06
N ASP A 292 37.90 -6.15 -8.53
CA ASP A 292 38.70 -7.28 -8.96
C ASP A 292 39.44 -7.86 -7.76
N ALA A 293 38.99 -9.02 -7.28
CA ALA A 293 39.63 -9.73 -6.18
C ALA A 293 40.84 -10.58 -6.65
N GLY A 294 41.17 -10.53 -7.94
CA GLY A 294 42.30 -11.24 -8.52
C GLY A 294 42.03 -12.72 -8.82
N ALA A 295 43.09 -13.44 -9.17
CA ALA A 295 43.09 -14.87 -9.47
C ALA A 295 43.75 -15.72 -8.37
N GLU A 296 44.19 -15.07 -7.29
CA GLU A 296 44.82 -15.69 -6.14
C GLU A 296 43.80 -16.57 -5.41
N TYR A 297 44.17 -17.81 -5.11
CA TYR A 297 43.37 -18.71 -4.28
C TYR A 297 43.71 -18.54 -2.80
N ILE A 298 44.96 -18.18 -2.50
CA ILE A 298 45.47 -17.98 -1.15
C ILE A 298 46.01 -16.57 -1.04
N TYR A 299 45.42 -15.77 -0.15
CA TYR A 299 45.87 -14.42 0.13
C TYR A 299 47.10 -14.43 1.04
N ASN A 300 48.14 -13.71 0.63
CA ASN A 300 49.30 -13.43 1.48
C ASN A 300 49.06 -12.13 2.27
N PHE A 301 49.09 -12.20 3.59
CA PHE A 301 48.87 -11.02 4.45
C PHE A 301 50.06 -10.07 4.49
N ASP A 302 51.26 -10.54 4.13
CA ASP A 302 52.47 -9.71 4.04
C ASP A 302 52.56 -8.99 2.68
N GLU A 303 51.92 -9.54 1.64
CA GLU A 303 51.82 -8.98 0.29
C GLU A 303 50.35 -8.80 -0.09
N LYS A 304 49.69 -7.86 0.59
CA LYS A 304 48.26 -7.57 0.42
C LYS A 304 47.95 -7.10 -1.01
N SER A 305 46.97 -7.71 -1.65
CA SER A 305 46.44 -7.24 -2.94
C SER A 305 45.73 -5.88 -2.77
N ASP A 306 45.61 -5.12 -3.87
CA ASP A 306 44.90 -3.83 -3.86
C ASP A 306 43.47 -3.95 -3.33
N PHE A 307 42.78 -5.04 -3.70
CA PHE A 307 41.46 -5.37 -3.17
C PHE A 307 41.48 -5.55 -1.65
N PHE A 308 42.44 -6.32 -1.13
CA PHE A 308 42.53 -6.58 0.30
C PHE A 308 42.89 -5.31 1.10
N ASN A 309 43.73 -4.43 0.55
CA ASN A 309 44.03 -3.13 1.17
C ASN A 309 42.79 -2.25 1.27
N GLU A 310 41.99 -2.17 0.21
CA GLU A 310 40.75 -1.37 0.21
C GLU A 310 39.71 -1.91 1.22
N ILE A 311 39.58 -3.23 1.35
CA ILE A 311 38.71 -3.84 2.38
C ILE A 311 39.27 -3.58 3.79
N CYS A 312 40.59 -3.63 3.97
CA CYS A 312 41.22 -3.29 5.25
C CYS A 312 40.91 -1.84 5.63
N GLU A 313 41.12 -0.86 4.73
CA GLU A 313 40.83 0.56 4.97
C GLU A 313 39.36 0.82 5.37
N LEU A 314 38.43 0.00 4.89
CA LEU A 314 37.01 0.13 5.22
C LEU A 314 36.65 -0.42 6.62
N VAL A 315 37.48 -1.33 7.17
CA VAL A 315 37.19 -2.08 8.40
C VAL A 315 38.10 -1.69 9.56
N ASP A 316 39.36 -1.35 9.27
CA ASP A 316 40.42 -0.93 10.20
C ASP A 316 40.12 0.49 10.72
N GLN A 317 39.58 0.58 11.94
CA GLN A 317 39.06 1.85 12.48
C GLN A 317 40.11 2.66 13.22
N ASP A 318 41.17 2.01 13.71
CA ASP A 318 42.26 2.67 14.43
C ASP A 318 43.50 2.94 13.57
N GLU A 319 43.41 2.57 12.27
CA GLU A 319 44.41 2.80 11.23
C GLU A 319 45.75 2.12 11.55
N ASN A 320 45.73 1.02 12.33
CA ASN A 320 46.94 0.34 12.79
C ASN A 320 47.45 -0.71 11.78
N GLY A 321 46.68 -1.02 10.73
CA GLY A 321 47.00 -1.97 9.66
C GLY A 321 46.74 -3.45 9.99
N ILE A 322 46.19 -3.74 11.17
CA ILE A 322 45.93 -5.07 11.75
C ILE A 322 44.44 -5.22 12.02
N LEU A 323 43.75 -6.05 11.23
CA LEU A 323 42.33 -6.34 11.44
C LEU A 323 42.12 -7.27 12.65
N GLU A 324 41.78 -6.68 13.80
CA GLU A 324 41.44 -7.47 14.98
C GLU A 324 39.99 -8.00 14.93
N PRO A 325 39.67 -9.15 15.55
CA PRO A 325 38.33 -9.73 15.49
C PRO A 325 37.20 -8.78 15.95
N TYR A 326 37.48 -7.86 16.88
CA TYR A 326 36.46 -6.90 17.32
C TYR A 326 36.23 -5.77 16.32
N GLU A 327 37.21 -5.43 15.48
CA GLU A 327 37.06 -4.41 14.43
C GLU A 327 36.17 -4.94 13.31
N LEU A 328 36.42 -6.18 12.88
CA LEU A 328 35.54 -6.87 11.95
C LEU A 328 34.12 -7.00 12.53
N GLN A 329 33.99 -7.36 13.80
CA GLN A 329 32.69 -7.44 14.46
C GLN A 329 32.00 -6.06 14.54
N ARG A 330 32.75 -4.98 14.80
CA ARG A 330 32.22 -3.62 14.80
C ARG A 330 31.82 -3.14 13.41
N ALA A 331 32.61 -3.42 12.39
CA ALA A 331 32.30 -3.12 11.00
C ALA A 331 31.03 -3.84 10.54
N LEU A 332 30.86 -5.12 10.91
CA LEU A 332 29.63 -5.87 10.60
C LEU A 332 28.41 -5.39 11.42
N ASN A 333 28.62 -4.86 12.63
CA ASN A 333 27.56 -4.25 13.44
C ASN A 333 27.25 -2.80 13.03
N SER A 334 28.15 -2.14 12.30
CA SER A 334 27.94 -0.84 11.69
C SER A 334 27.05 -1.00 10.47
N HIS A 335 25.83 -0.48 10.54
CA HIS A 335 24.89 -0.59 9.44
C HIS A 335 25.41 0.10 8.16
N TYR A 336 26.16 1.20 8.31
CA TYR A 336 26.80 1.92 7.21
C TYR A 336 27.87 1.05 6.52
N THR A 337 28.80 0.50 7.29
CA THR A 337 29.91 -0.33 6.75
C THR A 337 29.39 -1.64 6.16
N ALA A 338 28.46 -2.30 6.84
CA ALA A 338 27.79 -3.49 6.31
C ALA A 338 27.03 -3.21 5.00
N HIS A 339 26.38 -2.05 4.88
CA HIS A 339 25.71 -1.64 3.64
C HIS A 339 26.69 -1.49 2.48
N LYS A 340 27.81 -0.78 2.69
CA LYS A 340 28.88 -0.64 1.68
C LYS A 340 29.47 -1.98 1.25
N LEU A 341 29.83 -2.83 2.20
CA LEU A 341 30.33 -4.18 1.92
C LEU A 341 29.32 -5.01 1.10
N SER A 342 28.02 -4.84 1.37
CA SER A 342 26.98 -5.59 0.65
C SER A 342 26.78 -5.17 -0.82
N GLN A 343 27.24 -3.97 -1.19
CA GLN A 343 27.17 -3.43 -2.55
C GLN A 343 28.39 -3.79 -3.41
N LEU A 344 29.40 -4.45 -2.83
CA LEU A 344 30.54 -4.95 -3.57
C LEU A 344 30.15 -6.15 -4.43
N VAL A 345 30.54 -6.10 -5.69
CA VAL A 345 30.45 -7.22 -6.63
C VAL A 345 31.86 -7.70 -6.94
N CYS A 346 32.26 -8.78 -6.25
CA CYS A 346 33.62 -9.29 -6.34
C CYS A 346 33.76 -10.14 -7.61
N LYS A 347 34.58 -9.66 -8.53
CA LYS A 347 35.05 -10.39 -9.69
C LYS A 347 36.25 -11.24 -9.27
N HIS A 348 36.16 -12.55 -9.41
CA HIS A 348 37.26 -13.46 -9.05
C HIS A 348 37.33 -14.66 -9.99
N HIS A 349 38.46 -15.38 -9.93
CA HIS A 349 38.62 -16.65 -10.63
C HIS A 349 37.69 -17.71 -10.03
N SER A 350 37.02 -18.48 -10.88
CA SER A 350 36.09 -19.53 -10.49
C SER A 350 36.81 -20.66 -9.77
N GLU A 351 36.30 -21.02 -8.59
CA GLU A 351 36.79 -22.19 -7.82
C GLU A 351 36.70 -23.50 -8.59
N TRP A 352 35.84 -23.55 -9.61
CA TRP A 352 35.61 -24.73 -10.45
C TRP A 352 36.57 -24.83 -11.64
N ALA A 353 37.49 -23.88 -11.80
CA ALA A 353 38.33 -23.74 -12.99
C ALA A 353 39.83 -23.66 -12.69
N TYR A 354 40.29 -24.39 -11.68
CA TYR A 354 41.70 -24.48 -11.32
C TYR A 354 42.44 -25.70 -11.90
N GLY A 355 41.79 -26.55 -12.69
CA GLY A 355 42.48 -27.64 -13.38
C GLY A 355 43.13 -27.21 -14.70
N GLY A 356 43.72 -28.18 -15.40
CA GLY A 356 44.34 -27.98 -16.71
C GLY A 356 45.40 -26.88 -16.70
N GLN A 357 45.21 -25.83 -17.51
CA GLN A 357 46.19 -24.75 -17.65
C GLN A 357 46.38 -23.90 -16.38
N TYR A 358 45.42 -23.90 -15.47
CA TYR A 358 45.48 -23.10 -14.23
C TYR A 358 46.05 -23.87 -13.02
N LEU A 359 46.22 -25.19 -13.14
CA LEU A 359 46.66 -26.08 -12.06
C LEU A 359 48.05 -25.70 -11.54
N SER A 360 48.98 -25.42 -12.45
CA SER A 360 50.36 -25.08 -12.08
C SER A 360 50.43 -23.84 -11.18
N SER A 361 49.65 -22.80 -11.48
CA SER A 361 49.58 -21.57 -10.68
C SER A 361 49.04 -21.83 -9.28
N LEU A 362 47.97 -22.64 -9.16
CA LEU A 362 47.40 -23.04 -7.88
C LEU A 362 48.40 -23.87 -7.06
N MET A 363 49.05 -24.85 -7.70
CA MET A 363 50.05 -25.70 -7.04
C MET A 363 51.22 -24.88 -6.50
N ASN A 364 51.68 -23.86 -7.23
CA ASN A 364 52.71 -22.95 -6.75
C ASN A 364 52.29 -22.18 -5.49
N GLN A 365 51.05 -21.67 -5.45
CA GLN A 365 50.52 -20.96 -4.28
C GLN A 365 50.43 -21.88 -3.05
N VAL A 366 49.87 -23.08 -3.21
CA VAL A 366 49.76 -24.07 -2.12
C VAL A 366 51.14 -24.50 -1.62
N THR A 367 52.09 -24.70 -2.54
CA THR A 367 53.48 -25.03 -2.20
C THR A 367 54.11 -23.94 -1.34
N GLY A 368 53.92 -22.67 -1.70
CA GLY A 368 54.42 -21.53 -0.93
C GLY A 368 53.92 -21.50 0.52
N VAL A 369 52.65 -21.85 0.77
CA VAL A 369 52.11 -21.94 2.15
C VAL A 369 52.82 -23.01 2.96
N PHE A 370 53.04 -24.19 2.37
CA PHE A 370 53.79 -25.24 3.04
C PHE A 370 55.23 -24.81 3.32
N ASP A 371 55.87 -24.12 2.38
CA ASP A 371 57.23 -23.59 2.55
C ASP A 371 57.32 -22.61 3.72
N GLU A 372 56.40 -21.65 3.82
CA GLU A 372 56.35 -20.72 4.95
C GLU A 372 56.12 -21.44 6.29
N GLY A 373 55.19 -22.40 6.32
CA GLY A 373 54.95 -23.21 7.52
C GLY A 373 56.19 -24.00 7.98
N ILE A 374 56.95 -24.57 7.04
CA ILE A 374 58.18 -25.31 7.33
C ILE A 374 59.30 -24.38 7.81
N LYS A 375 59.40 -23.15 7.27
CA LYS A 375 60.38 -22.15 7.71
C LYS A 375 60.22 -21.78 9.18
N LEU A 376 58.99 -21.80 9.71
CA LEU A 376 58.69 -21.48 11.11
C LEU A 376 59.10 -22.58 12.11
N GLU A 377 59.29 -23.82 11.65
CA GLU A 377 59.77 -24.89 12.52
C GLU A 377 61.25 -24.64 12.88
N SER A 378 61.65 -25.02 14.09
CA SER A 378 63.02 -24.86 14.59
C SER A 378 63.73 -26.20 14.79
N ASP A 379 62.97 -27.30 14.89
CA ASP A 379 63.47 -28.67 15.01
C ASP A 379 63.75 -29.29 13.63
N ASP A 380 65.02 -29.62 13.36
CA ASP A 380 65.46 -30.17 12.06
C ASP A 380 64.83 -31.53 11.73
N THR A 381 64.51 -32.35 12.74
CA THR A 381 63.91 -33.68 12.53
C THR A 381 62.45 -33.53 12.12
N ARG A 382 61.74 -32.58 12.74
CA ARG A 382 60.35 -32.25 12.35
C ARG A 382 60.30 -31.55 11.01
N LYS A 383 61.26 -30.69 10.67
CA LYS A 383 61.36 -30.11 9.32
C LYS A 383 61.42 -31.19 8.24
N GLN A 384 62.27 -32.20 8.42
CA GLN A 384 62.36 -33.32 7.49
C GLN A 384 61.03 -34.07 7.35
N ALA A 385 60.36 -34.36 8.48
CA ALA A 385 59.06 -35.01 8.45
C ALA A 385 57.97 -34.16 7.77
N LEU A 386 58.01 -32.82 7.94
CA LEU A 386 57.08 -31.90 7.30
C LEU A 386 57.30 -31.79 5.78
N GLU A 387 58.54 -31.87 5.29
CA GLU A 387 58.84 -31.89 3.84
C GLU A 387 58.33 -33.17 3.16
N GLU A 388 58.48 -34.32 3.83
CA GLU A 388 57.90 -35.58 3.35
C GLU A 388 56.37 -35.50 3.30
N LEU A 389 55.75 -34.95 4.36
CA LEU A 389 54.30 -34.78 4.44
C LEU A 389 53.77 -33.75 3.43
N LYS A 390 54.52 -32.67 3.15
CA LYS A 390 54.20 -31.68 2.12
C LYS A 390 54.04 -32.35 0.75
N THR A 391 54.99 -33.22 0.39
CA THR A 391 54.96 -33.93 -0.90
C THR A 391 53.71 -34.81 -1.01
N GLU A 392 53.42 -35.62 0.01
CA GLU A 392 52.21 -36.45 0.06
C GLU A 392 50.92 -35.62 -0.07
N ARG A 393 50.85 -34.47 0.61
CA ARG A 393 49.68 -33.60 0.61
C ARG A 393 49.48 -32.86 -0.72
N LEU A 394 50.56 -32.44 -1.38
CA LEU A 394 50.52 -31.83 -2.71
C LEU A 394 50.02 -32.82 -3.76
N ASP A 395 50.54 -34.06 -3.77
CA ASP A 395 50.07 -35.11 -4.68
C ASP A 395 48.58 -35.42 -4.49
N ALA A 396 48.15 -35.55 -3.23
CA ALA A 396 46.74 -35.78 -2.90
C ALA A 396 45.84 -34.59 -3.26
N PHE A 397 46.35 -33.36 -3.16
CA PHE A 397 45.63 -32.16 -3.55
C PHE A 397 45.49 -32.05 -5.07
N GLU A 398 46.56 -32.26 -5.83
CA GLU A 398 46.56 -32.28 -7.29
C GLU A 398 45.55 -33.30 -7.82
N ALA A 399 45.58 -34.52 -7.28
CA ALA A 399 44.64 -35.57 -7.66
C ALA A 399 43.17 -35.17 -7.43
N LYS A 400 42.86 -34.47 -6.32
CA LYS A 400 41.52 -33.97 -6.03
C LYS A 400 41.09 -32.87 -6.99
N VAL A 401 41.97 -31.90 -7.29
CA VAL A 401 41.66 -30.83 -8.24
C VAL A 401 41.38 -31.41 -9.63
N CYS A 402 42.20 -32.37 -10.07
CA CYS A 402 41.99 -33.09 -11.34
C CYS A 402 40.65 -33.85 -11.37
N GLN A 403 40.19 -34.42 -10.25
CA GLN A 403 38.88 -35.07 -10.17
C GLN A 403 37.69 -34.11 -10.23
N LEU A 404 37.85 -32.88 -9.73
CA LEU A 404 36.82 -31.83 -9.76
C LEU A 404 36.78 -31.06 -11.09
N TYR A 405 37.75 -31.31 -11.98
CA TYR A 405 37.94 -30.63 -13.26
C TYR A 405 37.15 -31.25 -14.42
N TYR A 406 36.01 -31.87 -14.15
CA TYR A 406 35.16 -32.47 -15.20
C TYR A 406 34.39 -31.41 -16.03
N TRP A 407 34.43 -30.13 -15.63
CA TRP A 407 33.74 -29.04 -16.33
C TRP A 407 34.24 -28.82 -17.76
N GLN A 408 35.46 -29.27 -18.11
CA GLN A 408 35.93 -29.25 -19.49
C GLN A 408 35.27 -30.24 -20.43
N ASP A 409 34.77 -31.33 -19.85
CA ASP A 409 34.07 -32.37 -20.59
C ASP A 409 32.57 -32.03 -20.73
N ILE A 410 32.09 -30.96 -20.09
CA ILE A 410 30.72 -30.49 -20.19
C ILE A 410 30.57 -29.60 -21.43
N ASN A 411 29.79 -30.10 -22.38
CA ASN A 411 29.35 -29.34 -23.54
C ASN A 411 27.95 -28.76 -23.28
N ILE A 412 27.80 -27.45 -23.48
CA ILE A 412 26.53 -26.72 -23.36
C ILE A 412 25.99 -26.33 -24.75
N PRO A 413 24.68 -26.13 -24.91
CA PRO A 413 24.11 -25.56 -26.13
C PRO A 413 24.83 -24.29 -26.60
N ALA A 414 25.24 -24.25 -27.86
CA ALA A 414 25.72 -23.04 -28.53
C ALA A 414 24.56 -22.03 -28.52
N LEU A 415 24.67 -21.00 -27.68
CA LEU A 415 23.78 -19.85 -27.80
C LEU A 415 24.11 -19.15 -29.12
N GLU A 416 23.34 -19.44 -30.18
CA GLU A 416 23.19 -18.45 -31.24
C GLU A 416 22.81 -17.13 -30.57
N SER A 417 23.38 -16.02 -31.04
CA SER A 417 23.24 -14.65 -30.53
C SER A 417 21.81 -14.07 -30.57
N LYS A 418 20.79 -14.92 -30.55
CA LYS A 418 19.39 -14.55 -30.33
C LYS A 418 19.11 -14.62 -28.82
N PRO A 419 18.39 -13.63 -28.26
CA PRO A 419 18.09 -13.59 -26.84
C PRO A 419 17.30 -14.85 -26.46
N ILE A 420 17.98 -15.81 -25.85
CA ILE A 420 17.32 -16.90 -25.14
C ILE A 420 16.95 -16.29 -23.80
N ASN A 421 15.66 -16.12 -23.54
CA ASN A 421 15.15 -15.74 -22.23
C ASN A 421 15.43 -16.90 -21.24
N PHE A 422 16.68 -17.03 -20.81
CA PHE A 422 17.14 -18.05 -19.87
C PHE A 422 16.34 -18.02 -18.56
N VAL A 423 15.82 -16.85 -18.21
CA VAL A 423 14.99 -16.62 -17.02
C VAL A 423 13.56 -17.15 -17.18
N GLU A 424 13.00 -17.25 -18.40
CA GLU A 424 11.65 -17.80 -18.58
C GLU A 424 11.65 -19.33 -18.45
N GLY A 425 12.62 -20.02 -19.05
CA GLY A 425 12.64 -21.49 -19.07
C GLY A 425 12.81 -22.17 -17.70
N ALA A 426 13.53 -21.55 -16.76
CA ALA A 426 13.78 -22.15 -15.45
C ALA A 426 12.59 -22.04 -14.48
N PHE A 427 11.64 -21.14 -14.73
CA PHE A 427 10.57 -20.82 -13.77
C PHE A 427 9.15 -20.76 -14.33
N THR A 428 8.92 -20.89 -15.65
CA THR A 428 7.55 -20.86 -16.20
C THR A 428 6.99 -22.26 -16.48
N THR A 429 5.96 -22.67 -15.74
CA THR A 429 5.05 -23.77 -16.09
C THR A 429 3.98 -23.34 -17.11
N GLN A 430 4.22 -22.33 -17.94
CA GLN A 430 3.30 -21.89 -18.99
C GLN A 430 3.86 -22.24 -20.36
N GLN A 431 2.98 -22.72 -21.23
CA GLN A 431 3.27 -22.99 -22.64
C GLN A 431 3.67 -21.69 -23.33
N THR A 432 4.97 -21.42 -23.41
CA THR A 432 5.53 -20.41 -24.30
C THR A 432 5.58 -20.99 -25.70
N THR A 433 4.96 -20.32 -26.67
CA THR A 433 5.01 -20.60 -28.13
C THR A 433 6.39 -20.32 -28.75
N GLY A 434 7.47 -20.58 -28.00
CA GLY A 434 8.87 -20.36 -28.37
C GLY A 434 9.64 -21.67 -28.44
N LYS A 435 10.82 -21.65 -29.09
CA LYS A 435 11.74 -22.79 -29.08
C LYS A 435 12.15 -23.09 -27.64
N TYR A 436 12.01 -24.35 -27.21
CA TYR A 436 12.49 -24.80 -25.90
C TYR A 436 13.42 -26.01 -26.05
N LEU A 437 14.34 -26.16 -25.10
CA LEU A 437 15.31 -27.24 -25.07
C LEU A 437 14.76 -28.43 -24.28
N LYS A 438 14.96 -29.65 -24.81
CA LYS A 438 14.62 -30.89 -24.14
C LYS A 438 15.76 -31.88 -24.29
N PHE A 439 16.05 -32.64 -23.23
CA PHE A 439 17.05 -33.71 -23.27
C PHE A 439 16.35 -35.04 -23.62
N GLU A 440 16.67 -35.62 -24.77
CA GLU A 440 16.12 -36.88 -25.27
C GLU A 440 17.24 -37.73 -25.89
N ASP A 441 17.20 -39.04 -25.67
CA ASP A 441 18.14 -40.01 -26.25
C ASP A 441 19.63 -39.63 -26.14
N SER A 442 20.03 -39.12 -24.97
CA SER A 442 21.40 -38.67 -24.66
C SER A 442 21.87 -37.43 -25.41
N SER A 443 20.96 -36.61 -25.94
CA SER A 443 21.28 -35.36 -26.63
C SER A 443 20.28 -34.23 -26.31
N TRP A 444 20.73 -32.98 -26.41
CA TRP A 444 19.84 -31.82 -26.33
C TRP A 444 19.19 -31.55 -27.69
N VAL A 445 17.87 -31.50 -27.73
CA VAL A 445 17.06 -31.18 -28.92
C VAL A 445 16.25 -29.91 -28.69
N SER A 446 16.20 -29.04 -29.70
CA SER A 446 15.33 -27.87 -29.72
C SER A 446 13.96 -28.27 -30.29
N LYS A 447 12.87 -27.99 -29.55
CA LYS A 447 11.49 -28.21 -30.00
C LYS A 447 10.74 -26.90 -30.22
N THR A 448 9.89 -26.89 -31.24
CA THR A 448 8.81 -25.91 -31.44
C THR A 448 7.46 -26.62 -31.30
N ASP A 449 6.39 -25.89 -30.95
CA ASP A 449 5.02 -26.44 -30.88
C ASP A 449 4.58 -27.15 -32.18
N SER A 450 5.17 -26.78 -33.33
CA SER A 450 5.11 -27.54 -34.57
C SER A 450 6.31 -28.49 -34.68
N SER A 451 6.25 -29.66 -34.03
CA SER A 451 6.94 -30.96 -34.26
C SER A 451 8.31 -31.10 -34.99
N ASN A 452 9.04 -30.03 -35.29
CA ASN A 452 10.34 -30.07 -35.94
C ASN A 452 11.43 -30.10 -34.87
N GLU A 453 12.14 -31.22 -34.83
CA GLU A 453 13.34 -31.42 -34.03
C GLU A 453 14.56 -30.99 -34.85
N SER A 454 15.44 -30.19 -34.26
CA SER A 454 16.74 -29.88 -34.85
C SER A 454 17.82 -30.12 -33.80
N PRO A 455 18.95 -30.76 -34.17
CA PRO A 455 20.10 -30.91 -33.29
C PRO A 455 20.58 -29.55 -32.82
N VAL A 456 20.97 -29.47 -31.55
CA VAL A 456 21.55 -28.27 -30.97
C VAL A 456 23.05 -28.41 -31.04
N ASP A 457 23.73 -27.48 -31.71
CA ASP A 457 25.19 -27.41 -31.68
C ASP A 457 25.64 -27.22 -30.23
N LEU A 458 26.66 -27.96 -29.80
CA LEU A 458 27.21 -27.82 -28.46
C LEU A 458 28.56 -27.12 -28.50
N VAL A 459 28.80 -26.23 -27.54
CA VAL A 459 30.08 -25.59 -27.26
C VAL A 459 30.59 -26.05 -25.90
N ALA A 460 31.91 -26.09 -25.72
CA ALA A 460 32.49 -26.34 -24.40
C ALA A 460 32.00 -25.28 -23.40
N PHE A 461 31.80 -25.68 -22.14
CA PHE A 461 31.56 -24.73 -21.05
C PHE A 461 32.66 -23.64 -21.07
N PRO A 462 32.37 -22.36 -20.74
CA PRO A 462 33.37 -21.28 -20.87
C PRO A 462 34.44 -21.37 -19.77
N ILE A 463 35.54 -22.06 -20.06
CA ILE A 463 36.71 -22.31 -19.19
C ILE A 463 37.93 -21.50 -19.60
N ASP A 464 37.92 -20.97 -20.83
CA ASP A 464 39.02 -20.18 -21.38
C ASP A 464 39.17 -18.84 -20.65
N ASN A 465 38.12 -18.37 -19.96
CA ASN A 465 38.13 -17.20 -19.11
C ASN A 465 37.21 -17.40 -17.89
N PRO A 466 37.65 -18.12 -16.85
CA PRO A 466 36.80 -18.58 -15.77
C PRO A 466 36.60 -17.51 -14.70
N VAL A 467 36.14 -16.33 -15.12
CA VAL A 467 35.85 -15.22 -14.22
C VAL A 467 34.38 -15.27 -13.83
N VAL A 468 34.12 -15.22 -12.52
CA VAL A 468 32.77 -15.13 -11.95
C VAL A 468 32.60 -13.83 -11.17
N TYR A 469 31.35 -13.37 -11.07
CA TYR A 469 30.96 -12.22 -10.26
C TYR A 469 30.15 -12.71 -9.08
N HIS A 470 30.62 -12.41 -7.88
CA HIS A 470 29.96 -12.77 -6.63
C HIS A 470 29.22 -11.55 -6.08
N PHE A 471 27.95 -11.74 -5.75
CA PHE A 471 27.13 -10.71 -5.08
C PHE A 471 26.88 -11.10 -3.64
N HIS A 472 26.81 -10.12 -2.75
CA HIS A 472 26.20 -10.35 -1.45
C HIS A 472 24.72 -10.75 -1.64
N PRO A 473 24.27 -11.92 -1.13
CA PRO A 473 22.97 -12.50 -1.50
C PRO A 473 21.80 -11.62 -1.08
N VAL A 474 21.86 -10.97 0.08
CA VAL A 474 20.79 -10.09 0.56
C VAL A 474 20.68 -8.84 -0.30
N ALA A 475 21.81 -8.21 -0.63
CA ALA A 475 21.81 -6.99 -1.44
C ALA A 475 21.35 -7.26 -2.87
N PHE A 476 21.76 -8.40 -3.43
CA PHE A 476 21.25 -8.89 -4.71
C PHE A 476 19.73 -9.06 -4.69
N VAL A 477 19.18 -9.76 -3.70
CA VAL A 477 17.73 -9.96 -3.58
C VAL A 477 16.99 -8.63 -3.42
N GLU A 478 17.48 -7.72 -2.59
CA GLU A 478 16.89 -6.39 -2.43
C GLU A 478 16.91 -5.59 -3.74
N GLN A 479 18.00 -5.64 -4.51
CA GLN A 479 18.04 -5.01 -5.83
C GLN A 479 17.08 -5.66 -6.82
N MET A 480 16.97 -6.98 -6.80
CA MET A 480 16.00 -7.71 -7.63
C MET A 480 14.55 -7.38 -7.25
N ARG A 481 14.26 -7.11 -5.97
CA ARG A 481 12.95 -6.62 -5.51
C ARG A 481 12.61 -5.25 -6.11
N ARG A 482 13.59 -4.35 -6.23
CA ARG A 482 13.44 -3.04 -6.89
C ARG A 482 13.16 -3.19 -8.39
N ILE A 483 13.84 -4.13 -9.05
CA ILE A 483 13.70 -4.40 -10.49
C ILE A 483 12.34 -5.02 -10.81
N ASN A 484 11.98 -6.09 -10.12
CA ASN A 484 10.74 -6.81 -10.38
C ASN A 484 9.50 -6.12 -9.78
N GLY A 485 9.69 -4.98 -9.10
CA GLY A 485 8.61 -4.21 -8.48
C GLY A 485 7.65 -5.14 -7.74
N GLY A 486 8.21 -6.02 -6.89
CA GLY A 486 7.43 -7.04 -6.20
C GLY A 486 6.23 -6.39 -5.53
N PHE A 487 5.06 -7.01 -5.66
CA PHE A 487 3.88 -6.51 -4.98
C PHE A 487 3.93 -6.98 -3.53
N TYR A 488 4.02 -6.08 -2.57
CA TYR A 488 4.09 -6.45 -1.15
C TYR A 488 3.38 -5.42 -0.27
N TYR A 489 2.96 -5.90 0.90
CA TYR A 489 2.42 -5.07 1.96
C TYR A 489 3.43 -4.99 3.11
N GLU A 490 3.74 -3.77 3.51
CA GLU A 490 4.41 -3.49 4.78
C GLU A 490 3.36 -3.16 5.84
N ILE A 491 3.42 -3.86 6.97
CA ILE A 491 2.44 -3.79 8.05
C ILE A 491 3.20 -3.35 9.30
N TYR A 492 2.96 -2.13 9.76
CA TYR A 492 3.63 -1.59 10.93
C TYR A 492 2.79 -1.82 12.18
N HIS A 493 3.44 -2.10 13.31
CA HIS A 493 2.78 -2.26 14.60
C HIS A 493 1.89 -1.07 15.00
N THR A 494 2.07 0.10 14.39
CA THR A 494 1.27 1.32 14.58
C THR A 494 -0.15 1.20 14.00
N GLY A 495 -0.41 0.24 13.11
CA GLY A 495 -1.65 0.15 12.33
C GLY A 495 -1.51 0.67 10.89
N GLU A 496 -0.34 1.21 10.54
CA GLU A 496 -0.03 1.63 9.18
C GLU A 496 0.21 0.42 8.27
N ILE A 497 -0.39 0.47 7.09
CA ILE A 497 -0.24 -0.55 6.04
C ILE A 497 0.12 0.18 4.76
N ILE A 498 1.29 -0.12 4.21
CA ILE A 498 1.81 0.45 2.97
C ILE A 498 1.76 -0.64 1.90
N CYS A 499 1.19 -0.30 0.74
CA CYS A 499 1.13 -1.17 -0.41
C CYS A 499 2.21 -0.73 -1.41
N ASN A 500 3.14 -1.62 -1.72
CA ASN A 500 4.21 -1.37 -2.67
C ASN A 500 3.98 -2.21 -3.92
N GLY A 501 3.96 -1.58 -5.09
CA GLY A 501 3.76 -2.24 -6.39
C GLY A 501 2.33 -2.13 -6.96
N ASP A 502 2.14 -2.72 -8.14
CA ASP A 502 0.87 -2.69 -8.87
C ASP A 502 0.20 -4.08 -8.84
N ILE A 503 -0.93 -4.17 -8.12
CA ILE A 503 -1.68 -5.43 -7.95
C ILE A 503 -2.11 -6.00 -9.29
N GLU A 504 -2.43 -5.19 -10.31
CA GLU A 504 -2.95 -5.67 -11.59
C GLU A 504 -1.87 -6.41 -12.39
N LYS A 505 -0.60 -6.04 -12.23
CA LYS A 505 0.55 -6.71 -12.87
C LYS A 505 1.11 -7.87 -12.04
N ALA A 506 0.83 -7.88 -10.74
CA ALA A 506 1.40 -8.85 -9.81
C ALA A 506 0.87 -10.29 -9.99
N LYS A 507 1.76 -11.28 -9.91
CA LYS A 507 1.41 -12.71 -9.84
C LYS A 507 1.39 -13.23 -8.41
N GLU A 508 2.16 -12.61 -7.53
CA GLU A 508 2.34 -12.99 -6.13
C GLU A 508 2.35 -11.73 -5.27
N VAL A 509 2.11 -11.91 -3.97
CA VAL A 509 2.16 -10.84 -2.97
C VAL A 509 2.91 -11.29 -1.72
N SER A 510 3.81 -10.46 -1.21
CA SER A 510 4.50 -10.71 0.06
C SER A 510 3.92 -9.84 1.18
N PHE A 511 3.94 -10.35 2.42
CA PHE A 511 3.53 -9.59 3.62
C PHE A 511 4.72 -9.48 4.58
N ILE A 512 5.06 -8.26 4.96
CA ILE A 512 6.17 -7.95 5.85
C ILE A 512 5.61 -7.19 7.05
N TYR A 513 5.87 -7.66 8.26
CA TYR A 513 5.47 -7.02 9.50
C TYR A 513 6.67 -6.37 10.20
N TYR A 514 6.51 -5.13 10.64
CA TYR A 514 7.47 -4.39 11.44
C TYR A 514 6.94 -4.25 12.86
N ASP A 515 7.62 -4.89 13.82
CA ASP A 515 7.20 -4.89 15.22
C ASP A 515 7.52 -3.56 15.93
N LYS A 516 7.05 -3.43 17.18
CA LYS A 516 7.25 -2.24 18.01
C LYS A 516 8.70 -1.91 18.37
N ASN A 517 9.60 -2.88 18.20
CA ASN A 517 11.04 -2.74 18.45
C ASN A 517 11.82 -2.48 17.15
N GLY A 518 11.13 -2.36 16.00
CA GLY A 518 11.75 -2.20 14.68
C GLY A 518 12.16 -3.50 14.01
N GLY A 519 11.83 -4.67 14.60
CA GLY A 519 12.12 -5.97 14.03
C GLY A 519 11.31 -6.24 12.75
N LYS A 520 11.99 -6.71 11.70
CA LYS A 520 11.39 -7.05 10.39
C LYS A 520 11.06 -8.56 10.31
N HIS A 521 9.79 -8.85 10.02
CA HIS A 521 9.23 -10.20 9.96
C HIS A 521 8.60 -10.47 8.59
N GLU A 522 9.22 -11.30 7.77
CA GLU A 522 8.67 -11.70 6.45
C GLU A 522 7.64 -12.82 6.65
N LEU A 523 6.36 -12.46 6.72
CA LEU A 523 5.22 -13.36 7.00
C LEU A 523 4.88 -14.30 5.82
N GLY A 524 5.58 -14.17 4.70
CA GLY A 524 5.52 -15.07 3.56
C GLY A 524 4.93 -14.45 2.29
N THR A 525 5.09 -15.19 1.21
CA THR A 525 4.64 -14.83 -0.14
C THR A 525 3.47 -15.73 -0.55
N TYR A 526 2.47 -15.17 -1.21
CA TYR A 526 1.23 -15.83 -1.58
C TYR A 526 0.95 -15.62 -3.06
N LYS A 527 0.38 -16.63 -3.72
CA LYS A 527 -0.05 -16.49 -5.12
C LYS A 527 -1.34 -15.69 -5.20
N LEU A 528 -1.37 -14.77 -6.16
CA LEU A 528 -2.58 -14.03 -6.49
C LEU A 528 -3.41 -14.84 -7.49
N VAL A 529 -4.66 -15.09 -7.12
CA VAL A 529 -5.64 -15.74 -8.01
C VAL A 529 -6.78 -14.79 -8.34
N GLU A 530 -7.25 -14.83 -9.58
CA GLU A 530 -8.43 -14.07 -9.97
C GLU A 530 -9.71 -14.75 -9.48
N VAL A 531 -10.52 -14.01 -8.74
CA VAL A 531 -11.79 -14.46 -8.19
C VAL A 531 -12.93 -13.58 -8.73
N PRO A 532 -14.07 -14.15 -9.18
CA PRO A 532 -15.20 -13.34 -9.63
C PRO A 532 -15.75 -12.42 -8.51
N ASP A 533 -16.12 -11.18 -8.86
CA ASP A 533 -16.69 -10.23 -7.89
C ASP A 533 -18.23 -10.15 -7.99
N PHE A 534 -18.87 -10.06 -6.83
CA PHE A 534 -20.32 -9.98 -6.68
C PHE A 534 -20.70 -8.88 -5.69
N GLU A 535 -21.92 -8.37 -5.83
CA GLU A 535 -22.56 -7.60 -4.76
C GLU A 535 -23.00 -8.54 -3.61
N SER A 536 -23.34 -7.96 -2.47
CA SER A 536 -23.91 -8.70 -1.35
C SER A 536 -25.15 -9.49 -1.78
N GLY A 537 -25.22 -10.74 -1.34
CA GLY A 537 -26.27 -11.69 -1.69
C GLY A 537 -27.63 -11.34 -1.11
N LYS A 538 -28.70 -11.79 -1.80
CA LYS A 538 -30.09 -11.65 -1.36
C LYS A 538 -30.70 -13.02 -1.08
N THR A 539 -31.47 -13.13 0.00
CA THR A 539 -32.21 -14.37 0.36
C THR A 539 -33.57 -14.45 -0.33
N LYS A 540 -34.15 -13.30 -0.70
CA LYS A 540 -35.36 -13.23 -1.52
C LYS A 540 -34.98 -13.34 -3.00
N LYS A 541 -35.78 -14.10 -3.76
CA LYS A 541 -35.61 -14.24 -5.21
C LYS A 541 -35.80 -12.87 -5.90
N PRO A 542 -34.86 -12.43 -6.75
CA PRO A 542 -35.02 -11.21 -7.55
C PRO A 542 -36.19 -11.32 -8.53
N THR A 543 -36.87 -10.20 -8.78
CA THR A 543 -38.06 -10.12 -9.65
C THR A 543 -37.73 -9.98 -11.13
N ALA A 544 -36.51 -9.56 -11.51
CA ALA A 544 -36.09 -9.38 -12.90
C ALA A 544 -34.61 -9.75 -13.13
N ASN A 545 -34.27 -10.09 -14.38
CA ASN A 545 -32.90 -10.34 -14.86
C ASN A 545 -32.13 -11.43 -14.09
N LEU A 546 -32.73 -12.61 -13.90
CA LEU A 546 -32.14 -13.73 -13.16
C LEU A 546 -30.78 -14.20 -13.71
N ASN A 547 -30.50 -13.99 -15.00
CA ASN A 547 -29.22 -14.35 -15.64
C ASN A 547 -28.03 -13.56 -15.05
N ASN A 548 -28.29 -12.40 -14.46
CA ASN A 548 -27.26 -11.57 -13.81
C ASN A 548 -26.92 -12.04 -12.39
N TYR A 549 -27.56 -13.11 -11.91
CA TYR A 549 -27.35 -13.64 -10.57
C TYR A 549 -26.71 -15.03 -10.62
N GLU A 550 -25.78 -15.26 -9.71
CA GLU A 550 -25.31 -16.60 -9.36
C GLU A 550 -26.12 -17.10 -8.18
N VAL A 551 -26.62 -18.34 -8.27
CA VAL A 551 -27.49 -18.93 -7.23
C VAL A 551 -26.73 -20.01 -6.49
N ARG A 552 -26.71 -19.92 -5.16
CA ARG A 552 -26.20 -20.99 -4.29
C ARG A 552 -27.30 -21.41 -3.33
N SER A 553 -27.57 -22.72 -3.30
CA SER A 553 -28.55 -23.31 -2.40
C SER A 553 -27.91 -24.47 -1.64
N GLY A 554 -28.26 -24.60 -0.37
CA GLY A 554 -27.78 -25.68 0.48
C GLY A 554 -28.51 -25.72 1.81
N THR A 555 -28.19 -26.73 2.62
CA THR A 555 -28.71 -26.83 3.98
C THR A 555 -27.78 -26.08 4.92
N TYR A 556 -28.31 -25.11 5.66
CA TYR A 556 -27.58 -24.37 6.69
C TYR A 556 -28.44 -24.28 7.96
N ASN A 557 -27.87 -24.63 9.12
CA ASN A 557 -28.61 -24.75 10.39
C ASN A 557 -29.91 -25.57 10.27
N ARG A 558 -29.81 -26.74 9.60
CA ARG A 558 -30.94 -27.66 9.33
C ARG A 558 -32.09 -27.06 8.50
N LYS A 559 -31.92 -25.88 7.90
CA LYS A 559 -32.90 -25.22 7.03
C LYS A 559 -32.34 -25.10 5.61
N LYS A 560 -33.20 -25.22 4.60
CA LYS A 560 -32.82 -24.89 3.22
C LYS A 560 -32.59 -23.39 3.12
N LYS A 561 -31.43 -23.00 2.61
CA LYS A 561 -31.05 -21.61 2.37
C LYS A 561 -30.67 -21.46 0.91
N THR A 562 -31.21 -20.44 0.26
CA THR A 562 -30.88 -20.04 -1.11
C THR A 562 -30.45 -18.59 -1.08
N ILE A 563 -29.34 -18.28 -1.77
CA ILE A 563 -28.79 -16.94 -1.88
C ILE A 563 -28.54 -16.63 -3.35
N TRP A 564 -28.93 -15.42 -3.74
CA TRP A 564 -28.79 -14.86 -5.07
C TRP A 564 -27.71 -13.77 -5.04
N TYR A 565 -26.57 -14.00 -5.68
CA TYR A 565 -25.45 -13.05 -5.76
C TYR A 565 -25.47 -12.34 -7.10
N LYS A 566 -25.58 -11.01 -7.09
CA LYS A 566 -25.57 -10.23 -8.33
C LYS A 566 -24.14 -10.10 -8.85
N LYS A 567 -23.90 -10.50 -10.10
CA LYS A 567 -22.60 -10.41 -10.77
C LYS A 567 -22.23 -8.93 -10.99
N LYS A 568 -20.99 -8.57 -10.70
CA LYS A 568 -20.44 -7.24 -11.07
C LYS A 568 -19.74 -7.24 -12.44
N ASN A 569 -19.61 -8.41 -13.07
CA ASN A 569 -18.84 -8.61 -14.32
C ASN A 569 -17.38 -8.12 -14.21
N LYS A 570 -16.80 -8.24 -13.01
CA LYS A 570 -15.40 -7.96 -12.72
C LYS A 570 -14.82 -9.13 -11.95
N LYS A 571 -13.49 -9.24 -11.95
CA LYS A 571 -12.75 -10.10 -11.05
C LYS A 571 -11.90 -9.24 -10.13
N PHE A 572 -11.47 -9.80 -9.02
CA PHE A 572 -10.48 -9.21 -8.13
C PHE A 572 -9.39 -10.23 -7.85
N LYS A 573 -8.18 -9.75 -7.51
CA LYS A 573 -7.10 -10.63 -7.08
C LYS A 573 -7.25 -10.96 -5.60
N ALA A 574 -7.09 -12.23 -5.26
CA ALA A 574 -7.19 -12.74 -3.91
C ALA A 574 -6.00 -13.63 -3.57
N VAL A 575 -5.67 -13.68 -2.29
CA VAL A 575 -4.77 -14.68 -1.72
C VAL A 575 -5.58 -15.81 -1.10
N ASN A 576 -5.04 -17.03 -1.16
CA ASN A 576 -5.55 -18.14 -0.36
C ASN A 576 -4.80 -18.16 0.98
N ILE A 577 -5.45 -17.77 2.08
CA ILE A 577 -4.78 -17.65 3.38
C ILE A 577 -4.17 -18.98 3.86
N LYS A 578 -4.65 -20.12 3.34
CA LYS A 578 -4.17 -21.46 3.68
C LYS A 578 -2.92 -21.91 2.91
N GLU A 579 -2.42 -21.11 1.96
CA GLU A 579 -1.31 -21.50 1.09
C GLU A 579 -0.02 -21.83 1.87
N ASN A 580 0.27 -21.04 2.91
CA ASN A 580 1.47 -21.20 3.74
C ASN A 580 1.19 -21.89 5.09
N PHE A 581 0.12 -22.69 5.18
CA PHE A 581 -0.19 -23.42 6.42
C PHE A 581 0.74 -24.63 6.58
N THR A 582 1.23 -24.85 7.80
CA THR A 582 1.84 -26.10 8.23
C THR A 582 0.78 -26.95 8.92
N GLY A 583 0.26 -27.95 8.22
CA GLY A 583 -0.90 -28.72 8.70
C GLY A 583 -2.18 -27.88 8.71
N SER A 584 -2.81 -27.73 9.88
CA SER A 584 -4.07 -26.96 10.04
C SER A 584 -3.88 -25.51 10.47
N HIS A 585 -2.65 -25.07 10.67
CA HIS A 585 -2.31 -23.75 11.21
C HIS A 585 -1.33 -23.02 10.30
N TYR A 586 -1.42 -21.69 10.29
CA TYR A 586 -0.29 -20.85 9.97
C TYR A 586 0.57 -20.68 11.23
N VAL A 587 1.89 -20.82 11.09
CA VAL A 587 2.85 -20.58 12.17
C VAL A 587 4.06 -19.87 11.58
N TYR A 588 4.37 -18.71 12.12
CA TYR A 588 5.62 -17.99 11.90
C TYR A 588 6.31 -17.78 13.24
N THR A 589 7.61 -18.05 13.29
CA THR A 589 8.44 -17.83 14.47
C THR A 589 9.79 -17.29 14.02
N LYS A 590 10.18 -16.16 14.60
CA LYS A 590 11.50 -15.55 14.44
C LYS A 590 11.83 -14.80 15.71
N ASP A 591 12.99 -15.08 16.29
CA ASP A 591 13.39 -14.55 17.59
C ASP A 591 12.29 -14.80 18.65
N ASP A 592 11.87 -13.76 19.39
CA ASP A 592 10.78 -13.83 20.38
C ASP A 592 9.39 -13.59 19.77
N PHE A 593 9.28 -13.36 18.45
CA PHE A 593 8.01 -13.08 17.78
C PHE A 593 7.36 -14.35 17.24
N VAL A 594 6.10 -14.57 17.61
CA VAL A 594 5.27 -15.68 17.14
C VAL A 594 3.97 -15.14 16.56
N LEU A 595 3.64 -15.55 15.33
CA LEU A 595 2.35 -15.30 14.70
C LEU A 595 1.70 -16.62 14.33
N LYS A 596 0.53 -16.90 14.92
CA LYS A 596 -0.14 -18.19 14.76
C LYS A 596 -1.64 -18.05 14.71
N PHE A 597 -2.26 -18.74 13.76
CA PHE A 597 -3.71 -18.81 13.63
C PHE A 597 -4.13 -20.05 12.82
N LYS A 598 -5.42 -20.41 12.87
CA LYS A 598 -5.99 -21.42 11.97
C LYS A 598 -7.21 -20.90 11.23
N SER A 599 -7.53 -21.56 10.11
CA SER A 599 -8.77 -21.30 9.36
C SER A 599 -9.65 -22.55 9.36
N ILE A 600 -10.81 -22.45 10.00
CA ILE A 600 -11.83 -23.52 10.06
C ILE A 600 -12.80 -23.48 8.86
N SER A 601 -12.57 -22.58 7.91
CA SER A 601 -13.45 -22.35 6.77
C SER A 601 -13.00 -23.00 5.47
N ASN A 602 -13.96 -23.28 4.59
CA ASN A 602 -13.73 -23.56 3.17
C ASN A 602 -13.77 -22.29 2.30
N ARG A 603 -13.79 -21.11 2.94
CA ARG A 603 -13.79 -19.78 2.30
C ARG A 603 -12.48 -19.03 2.60
N PRO A 604 -11.32 -19.48 2.11
CA PRO A 604 -10.02 -18.90 2.50
C PRO A 604 -9.56 -17.73 1.62
N TYR A 605 -10.37 -17.26 0.67
CA TYR A 605 -9.93 -16.27 -0.31
C TYR A 605 -10.19 -14.86 0.20
N ALA A 606 -9.12 -14.10 0.39
CA ALA A 606 -9.12 -12.74 0.91
C ALA A 606 -8.50 -11.77 -0.09
N ARG A 607 -8.95 -10.53 -0.12
CA ARG A 607 -8.19 -9.47 -0.79
C ARG A 607 -6.86 -9.23 -0.07
N PRO A 608 -5.75 -9.00 -0.77
CA PRO A 608 -4.43 -8.82 -0.16
C PRO A 608 -4.42 -7.77 0.96
N GLU A 609 -5.03 -6.61 0.73
CA GLU A 609 -5.12 -5.51 1.71
C GLU A 609 -5.86 -5.92 3.00
N CYS A 610 -6.95 -6.69 2.86
CA CYS A 610 -7.75 -7.17 3.98
C CYS A 610 -7.02 -8.28 4.76
N PHE A 611 -6.20 -9.07 4.06
CA PHE A 611 -5.36 -10.08 4.69
C PHE A 611 -4.17 -9.44 5.42
N ALA A 612 -3.53 -8.43 4.84
CA ALA A 612 -2.49 -7.64 5.51
C ALA A 612 -2.99 -7.08 6.84
N ALA A 613 -4.18 -6.48 6.85
CA ALA A 613 -4.79 -5.99 8.08
C ALA A 613 -5.08 -7.07 9.12
N LEU A 614 -5.56 -8.23 8.67
CA LEU A 614 -5.78 -9.36 9.56
C LEU A 614 -4.46 -9.82 10.21
N LEU A 615 -3.39 -9.94 9.42
CA LEU A 615 -2.06 -10.32 9.92
C LEU A 615 -1.57 -9.31 10.96
N GLY A 616 -1.66 -8.01 10.66
CA GLY A 616 -1.27 -6.95 11.59
C GLY A 616 -2.07 -6.97 12.89
N ALA A 617 -3.39 -7.18 12.80
CA ALA A 617 -4.25 -7.26 13.98
C ALA A 617 -3.92 -8.48 14.86
N ILE A 618 -3.63 -9.64 14.27
CA ILE A 618 -3.22 -10.84 15.03
C ILE A 618 -1.84 -10.62 15.67
N ALA A 619 -0.89 -10.03 14.93
CA ALA A 619 0.43 -9.69 15.43
C ALA A 619 0.37 -8.74 16.64
N ASP A 620 -0.52 -7.73 16.56
CA ASP A 620 -0.69 -6.70 17.59
C ASP A 620 -1.28 -7.25 18.89
N THR A 621 -2.15 -8.27 18.82
CA THR A 621 -2.66 -8.91 20.04
C THR A 621 -1.67 -9.89 20.65
N GLY A 622 -0.75 -10.45 19.85
CA GLY A 622 0.13 -11.55 20.27
C GLY A 622 -0.64 -12.85 20.60
N TYR A 623 -1.87 -12.98 20.10
CA TYR A 623 -2.69 -14.17 20.38
C TYR A 623 -2.39 -15.26 19.38
N GLU A 624 -2.10 -16.46 19.89
CA GLU A 624 -1.82 -17.63 19.06
C GLU A 624 -3.07 -18.46 18.75
N ASP A 625 -4.22 -18.11 19.35
CA ASP A 625 -5.45 -18.90 19.35
C ASP A 625 -6.58 -18.45 18.44
N ILE A 626 -6.22 -17.69 17.41
CA ILE A 626 -7.15 -17.09 16.47
C ILE A 626 -7.70 -18.15 15.50
N LYS A 627 -9.04 -18.21 15.38
CA LYS A 627 -9.78 -19.09 14.46
C LYS A 627 -10.56 -18.27 13.44
N ILE A 628 -10.16 -18.36 12.17
CA ILE A 628 -10.81 -17.68 11.05
C ILE A 628 -11.95 -18.54 10.48
N ASN A 629 -13.17 -18.01 10.50
CA ASN A 629 -14.40 -18.65 10.03
C ASN A 629 -14.66 -18.36 8.54
N GLY A 630 -13.87 -17.48 7.94
CA GLY A 630 -13.67 -17.36 6.50
C GLY A 630 -13.95 -15.98 5.95
N PHE A 631 -13.48 -15.80 4.72
CA PHE A 631 -13.75 -14.68 3.83
C PHE A 631 -14.72 -15.17 2.74
N THR A 632 -14.26 -15.23 1.48
CA THR A 632 -15.04 -15.73 0.34
C THR A 632 -14.52 -17.05 -0.22
N SER A 633 -15.32 -17.67 -1.09
CA SER A 633 -14.96 -18.92 -1.79
C SER A 633 -14.19 -18.63 -3.07
N LYS A 634 -13.55 -19.66 -3.65
CA LYS A 634 -12.80 -19.56 -4.93
C LYS A 634 -13.68 -19.07 -6.08
N ASP A 635 -14.98 -19.37 -6.03
CA ASP A 635 -15.95 -18.95 -7.05
C ASP A 635 -16.45 -17.51 -6.84
N GLY A 636 -15.93 -16.79 -5.83
CA GLY A 636 -16.30 -15.41 -5.48
C GLY A 636 -17.58 -15.28 -4.67
N THR A 637 -18.39 -16.34 -4.61
CA THR A 637 -19.57 -16.39 -3.75
C THR A 637 -19.19 -16.73 -2.32
N SER A 638 -20.10 -16.46 -1.39
CA SER A 638 -19.81 -16.63 0.02
C SER A 638 -20.81 -17.51 0.77
N PHE A 639 -21.47 -18.45 0.10
CA PHE A 639 -22.50 -19.27 0.74
C PHE A 639 -21.93 -19.96 2.00
N PRO A 640 -22.62 -19.92 3.16
CA PRO A 640 -23.99 -19.48 3.40
C PRO A 640 -24.14 -17.99 3.79
N SER A 641 -23.09 -17.20 3.71
CA SER A 641 -23.09 -15.76 4.04
C SER A 641 -23.58 -14.90 2.88
N VAL A 642 -24.22 -13.78 3.19
CA VAL A 642 -24.67 -12.79 2.20
C VAL A 642 -23.71 -11.62 2.02
N SER A 643 -22.87 -11.31 3.00
CA SER A 643 -22.05 -10.08 3.01
C SER A 643 -20.61 -10.29 2.58
N HIS A 644 -20.12 -11.52 2.61
CA HIS A 644 -18.73 -11.89 2.32
C HIS A 644 -18.28 -11.92 0.84
N PRO A 645 -19.12 -11.77 -0.20
CA PRO A 645 -18.58 -11.72 -1.56
C PRO A 645 -17.56 -10.60 -1.73
N GLY A 646 -16.58 -10.82 -2.60
CA GLY A 646 -15.51 -9.85 -2.85
C GLY A 646 -14.31 -9.95 -1.90
N GLY A 647 -14.32 -10.86 -0.91
CA GLY A 647 -13.15 -11.19 -0.09
C GLY A 647 -12.68 -10.09 0.86
N ILE A 648 -13.55 -9.10 1.15
CA ILE A 648 -13.26 -7.94 2.00
C ILE A 648 -13.59 -8.23 3.47
N ASN A 649 -14.65 -8.98 3.72
CA ASN A 649 -15.15 -9.24 5.07
C ASN A 649 -14.58 -10.54 5.61
N VAL A 650 -14.35 -10.61 6.92
CA VAL A 650 -13.86 -11.81 7.60
C VAL A 650 -14.69 -12.10 8.85
N ASP A 651 -15.04 -13.36 9.03
CA ASP A 651 -15.61 -13.85 10.28
C ASP A 651 -14.47 -14.45 11.12
N ILE A 652 -14.35 -14.03 12.37
CA ILE A 652 -13.35 -14.56 13.31
C ILE A 652 -14.11 -15.09 14.53
N SER A 653 -13.85 -16.32 14.94
CA SER A 653 -14.47 -16.87 16.14
C SER A 653 -14.17 -16.00 17.36
N ASN A 654 -15.14 -15.95 18.28
CA ASN A 654 -14.89 -15.39 19.61
C ASN A 654 -13.74 -16.14 20.30
N LEU A 655 -13.06 -15.47 21.24
CA LEU A 655 -11.95 -16.03 21.99
C LEU A 655 -12.42 -16.63 23.32
N ASP A 656 -11.70 -17.65 23.79
CA ASP A 656 -11.95 -18.29 25.09
C ASP A 656 -10.88 -17.89 26.12
N ASN A 657 -11.12 -18.12 27.41
CA ASN A 657 -10.13 -17.85 28.47
C ASN A 657 -9.07 -18.96 28.60
N ALA A 658 -9.08 -19.96 27.72
CA ALA A 658 -8.35 -21.21 27.91
C ALA A 658 -7.48 -21.61 26.71
N ASP A 659 -7.16 -20.65 25.83
CA ASP A 659 -6.25 -20.76 24.69
C ASP A 659 -6.44 -22.05 23.86
N PHE A 660 -7.54 -22.13 23.10
CA PHE A 660 -7.94 -23.24 22.19
C PHE A 660 -8.64 -24.48 22.78
N LYS A 661 -9.13 -24.49 24.03
CA LYS A 661 -9.76 -25.73 24.56
C LYS A 661 -11.13 -26.08 23.97
N THR A 662 -11.72 -25.23 23.15
CA THR A 662 -12.99 -25.52 22.47
C THR A 662 -12.78 -26.18 21.10
N ALA A 663 -13.53 -27.26 20.83
CA ALA A 663 -13.59 -27.96 19.54
C ALA A 663 -13.79 -26.99 18.36
N ASP A 664 -13.57 -27.43 17.11
CA ASP A 664 -13.47 -26.62 15.88
C ASP A 664 -14.61 -25.62 15.53
N GLY A 665 -15.63 -25.46 16.39
CA GLY A 665 -16.62 -24.37 16.32
C GLY A 665 -16.18 -23.06 17.00
N GLY A 666 -16.94 -22.00 16.72
CA GLY A 666 -16.85 -20.74 17.45
C GLY A 666 -17.43 -20.87 18.87
N ILE A 667 -16.85 -20.16 19.84
CA ILE A 667 -17.37 -20.13 21.21
C ILE A 667 -18.50 -19.10 21.32
N LYS A 668 -19.66 -19.55 21.81
CA LYS A 668 -20.82 -18.66 22.01
C LYS A 668 -20.58 -17.70 23.17
N ILE A 669 -21.10 -16.48 23.09
CA ILE A 669 -21.07 -15.46 24.16
C ILE A 669 -21.65 -15.99 25.48
N ALA A 670 -22.66 -16.88 25.42
CA ALA A 670 -23.27 -17.49 26.61
C ALA A 670 -22.40 -18.57 27.29
N ASN A 671 -21.26 -18.94 26.69
CA ASN A 671 -20.37 -19.96 27.25
C ASN A 671 -19.55 -19.36 28.41
N SER A 672 -19.41 -20.10 29.51
CA SER A 672 -18.63 -19.65 30.69
C SER A 672 -17.15 -19.38 30.39
N ASN A 673 -16.59 -20.01 29.35
CA ASN A 673 -15.22 -19.83 28.94
C ASN A 673 -15.03 -18.69 27.93
N TYR A 674 -16.09 -18.01 27.49
CA TYR A 674 -15.98 -16.89 26.56
C TYR A 674 -15.19 -15.73 27.19
N SER A 675 -14.13 -15.30 26.49
CA SER A 675 -13.32 -14.17 26.91
C SER A 675 -13.76 -12.90 26.18
N ARG A 676 -14.64 -12.14 26.83
CA ARG A 676 -15.07 -10.83 26.32
C ARG A 676 -13.89 -9.87 26.17
N GLU A 677 -12.97 -9.88 27.12
CA GLU A 677 -11.80 -8.99 27.13
C GLU A 677 -10.88 -9.27 25.95
N ARG A 678 -10.44 -10.51 25.75
CA ARG A 678 -9.59 -10.88 24.61
C ARG A 678 -10.27 -10.60 23.28
N THR A 679 -11.56 -10.93 23.18
CA THR A 679 -12.36 -10.65 21.97
C THR A 679 -12.45 -9.13 21.69
N ARG A 680 -12.55 -8.30 22.74
CA ARG A 680 -12.54 -6.83 22.60
C ARG A 680 -11.17 -6.31 22.18
N THR A 681 -10.08 -6.83 22.75
CA THR A 681 -8.71 -6.48 22.35
C THR A 681 -8.50 -6.77 20.87
N LEU A 682 -8.87 -7.98 20.41
CA LEU A 682 -8.82 -8.31 18.98
C LEU A 682 -9.68 -7.37 18.13
N ALA A 683 -10.92 -7.10 18.53
CA ALA A 683 -11.78 -6.17 17.79
C ALA A 683 -11.17 -4.76 17.68
N ASN A 684 -10.52 -4.27 18.73
CA ASN A 684 -9.80 -2.99 18.70
C ASN A 684 -8.60 -3.03 17.75
N SER A 685 -7.80 -4.11 17.77
CA SER A 685 -6.70 -4.28 16.82
C SER A 685 -7.20 -4.36 15.38
N MET A 686 -8.31 -5.06 15.10
CA MET A 686 -8.90 -5.08 13.76
C MET A 686 -9.25 -3.65 13.27
N ILE A 687 -9.83 -2.81 14.14
CA ILE A 687 -10.13 -1.40 13.81
C ILE A 687 -8.84 -0.59 13.62
N LYS A 688 -7.82 -0.81 14.46
CA LYS A 688 -6.49 -0.18 14.34
C LYS A 688 -5.87 -0.47 12.97
N PHE A 689 -6.01 -1.70 12.48
CA PHE A 689 -5.55 -2.13 11.15
C PHE A 689 -6.64 -1.94 10.07
N ARG A 690 -7.43 -0.86 10.15
CA ARG A 690 -8.30 -0.38 9.07
C ARG A 690 -9.52 -1.24 8.70
N TYR A 691 -9.90 -2.26 9.49
CA TYR A 691 -11.26 -2.82 9.34
C TYR A 691 -12.30 -1.78 9.77
N TYR A 692 -13.24 -1.52 8.88
CA TYR A 692 -14.14 -0.38 9.03
C TYR A 692 -15.20 -0.62 10.11
N ARG A 693 -15.76 -1.82 10.18
CA ARG A 693 -16.81 -2.16 11.15
C ARG A 693 -16.63 -3.55 11.74
N ILE A 694 -17.00 -3.70 13.01
CA ILE A 694 -17.06 -4.97 13.73
C ILE A 694 -18.51 -5.21 14.14
N ARG A 695 -19.10 -6.34 13.74
CA ARG A 695 -20.45 -6.73 14.17
C ARG A 695 -20.45 -7.96 15.06
N THR A 696 -21.25 -7.93 16.11
CA THR A 696 -21.35 -9.02 17.11
C THR A 696 -22.74 -9.07 17.75
N SER A 697 -23.14 -10.22 18.28
CA SER A 697 -24.29 -10.32 19.19
C SER A 697 -23.97 -9.90 20.63
N ASP A 698 -22.71 -9.58 20.98
CA ASP A 698 -22.36 -9.21 22.35
C ASP A 698 -22.63 -7.71 22.60
N VAL A 699 -23.78 -7.43 23.20
CA VAL A 699 -24.19 -6.07 23.56
C VAL A 699 -23.22 -5.43 24.55
N GLU A 700 -22.58 -6.21 25.43
CA GLU A 700 -21.64 -5.68 26.44
C GLU A 700 -20.25 -5.42 25.86
N LEU A 701 -19.87 -6.14 24.80
CA LEU A 701 -18.72 -5.75 23.98
C LEU A 701 -18.95 -4.34 23.41
N CYS A 702 -20.20 -4.02 23.06
CA CYS A 702 -20.65 -2.72 22.55
C CYS A 702 -20.84 -1.60 23.59
N LYS A 703 -20.88 -1.89 24.90
CA LYS A 703 -21.36 -0.93 25.92
C LYS A 703 -20.31 -0.32 26.86
N TYR A 704 -19.09 -0.84 26.95
CA TYR A 704 -18.12 -0.33 27.93
C TYR A 704 -16.64 -0.45 27.50
N GLY A 705 -15.91 0.68 27.63
CA GLY A 705 -14.45 0.80 27.52
C GLY A 705 -14.02 2.27 27.45
N ALA A 706 -12.76 2.58 27.79
CA ALA A 706 -12.18 3.94 27.79
C ALA A 706 -12.21 4.68 26.43
N ASN A 707 -12.79 4.05 25.40
CA ASN A 707 -13.06 4.56 24.06
C ASN A 707 -14.59 4.66 23.79
N ALA A 708 -15.41 4.99 24.79
CA ALA A 708 -16.88 5.08 24.67
C ALA A 708 -17.36 6.02 23.52
N SER A 709 -16.51 6.90 23.00
CA SER A 709 -16.81 7.71 21.79
C SER A 709 -16.72 6.92 20.47
N LYS A 710 -16.19 5.70 20.43
CA LYS A 710 -16.11 4.82 19.24
C LYS A 710 -17.09 3.65 19.28
N TRP A 711 -17.86 3.48 20.35
CA TRP A 711 -18.66 2.29 20.61
C TRP A 711 -20.08 2.71 20.98
N ASP A 712 -20.96 2.79 19.98
CA ASP A 712 -22.39 3.06 20.18
C ASP A 712 -23.21 2.17 19.25
N CYS A 713 -23.97 1.24 19.84
CA CYS A 713 -24.82 0.31 19.11
C CYS A 713 -26.05 0.97 18.46
N THR A 714 -26.31 2.26 18.73
CA THR A 714 -27.43 3.04 18.17
C THR A 714 -26.99 4.00 17.07
N ASN A 715 -25.71 4.42 17.05
CA ASN A 715 -25.18 5.32 16.05
C ASN A 715 -24.53 4.57 14.87
N LYS A 716 -25.08 4.78 13.66
CA LYS A 716 -24.59 4.16 12.42
C LYS A 716 -23.19 4.62 12.00
N GLU A 717 -22.60 5.63 12.62
CA GLU A 717 -21.28 6.13 12.26
C GLU A 717 -20.14 5.48 13.06
N LYS A 718 -20.46 4.71 14.11
CA LYS A 718 -19.45 4.04 14.95
C LYS A 718 -19.00 2.68 14.37
N PRO A 719 -17.74 2.29 14.60
CA PRO A 719 -17.17 1.06 14.05
C PRO A 719 -17.80 -0.22 14.61
N CYS A 720 -18.24 -0.30 15.87
CA CYS A 720 -18.84 -1.52 16.41
C CYS A 720 -20.37 -1.51 16.41
N ARG A 721 -21.03 -2.61 15.99
CA ARG A 721 -22.50 -2.73 15.92
C ARG A 721 -23.04 -4.04 16.44
N TYR A 722 -24.16 -3.96 17.16
CA TYR A 722 -24.95 -5.13 17.52
C TYR A 722 -25.69 -5.71 16.29
N ILE A 723 -25.64 -7.03 16.13
CA ILE A 723 -26.44 -7.76 15.15
C ILE A 723 -26.80 -9.14 15.68
N THR A 724 -28.03 -9.59 15.42
CA THR A 724 -28.48 -10.94 15.80
C THR A 724 -27.80 -12.01 14.94
N GLY A 725 -27.60 -13.20 15.50
CA GLY A 725 -27.07 -14.36 14.77
C GLY A 725 -25.55 -14.43 14.65
N HIS A 726 -24.82 -13.60 15.39
CA HIS A 726 -23.35 -13.55 15.46
C HIS A 726 -22.91 -13.82 16.92
N GLU A 727 -23.45 -14.89 17.51
CA GLU A 727 -23.22 -15.24 18.91
C GLU A 727 -21.87 -15.90 19.15
N ASP A 728 -21.24 -16.44 18.11
CA ASP A 728 -20.04 -17.28 18.16
C ASP A 728 -18.83 -16.70 17.41
N HIS A 729 -18.99 -15.53 16.77
CA HIS A 729 -17.95 -14.87 15.99
C HIS A 729 -18.14 -13.36 15.89
N LEU A 730 -17.05 -12.67 15.60
CA LEU A 730 -17.00 -11.30 15.12
C LEU A 730 -17.12 -11.29 13.59
N HIS A 731 -18.01 -10.46 13.07
CA HIS A 731 -18.08 -10.16 11.64
C HIS A 731 -17.39 -8.83 11.37
N CYS A 732 -16.18 -8.89 10.81
CA CYS A 732 -15.38 -7.72 10.45
C CYS A 732 -15.72 -7.32 9.01
N GLU A 733 -16.28 -6.14 8.84
CA GLU A 733 -16.87 -5.66 7.59
C GLU A 733 -16.10 -4.44 7.05
N GLY A 734 -15.76 -4.51 5.77
CA GLY A 734 -15.16 -3.41 5.04
C GLY A 734 -13.69 -3.16 5.41
N PHE A 735 -13.00 -2.51 4.49
CA PHE A 735 -11.62 -2.07 4.67
C PHE A 735 -11.55 -0.59 4.33
N ASN A 736 -10.93 0.21 5.21
CA ASN A 736 -10.79 1.65 5.03
C ASN A 736 -9.49 1.95 4.27
N ASN A 737 -9.61 2.33 3.00
CA ASN A 737 -8.48 2.72 2.15
C ASN A 737 -7.94 4.13 2.43
N LYS A 738 -8.47 4.83 3.45
CA LYS A 738 -8.04 6.20 3.80
C LYS A 738 -6.69 6.26 4.50
#